data_AF-A0A9W8CFT3-F1
#
_entry.id   AF-A0A9W8CFT3-F1
#
_cell.length_a   1.000
_cell.length_b   1.000
_cell.length_c   1.000
_cell.angle_alpha   90.00
_cell.angle_beta   90.00
_cell.angle_gamma   90.00
#
_symmetry.space_group_name_H-M   'P 1'
#
loop_
_entity.id
_entity.type
_entity.pdbx_description
1 polymer ?
#
loop_
_entity_poly.entity_id
_entity_poly.type
_entity_poly.pdbx_seq_one_letter_code
_entity_poly.pdbx_strand_id
1 'polypeptide(L)'
;MRWILSLSYYDLPPEQKPCMLYLSLFPEDHIIETDDLIWRWIGEGFVHAKRDSRNLYELGEGYFSELVSRSIVQPVHVDTHGKIQSCRVHDIVLEFITSLSLEENFVTINGHRTNTSEPNMVHRRLSYQDSKEEQVISQATNNLSHVRTLSIFCHAADLKLPLSSFQVLRVLDLEDSRGHNIGDISNLFHLRYLRLWGTHCTVEVPKQIGNLQLLQTLDLKRTKTRPLPSTLVQLGQLLRLCVDRQTQLPEGIGSMQSLEELSEVDTGKNPNLMEELGKLSKLRVLAISIDTWDAKHKEALLNCLCNLTELRTLHVFSQDVSLDFMLGSDWTWAPQRLQRFTACVHRHTGDIFRLSPSSIWSESSPFSRLPNWIKLSLPNLSHLAIMVNTLPRKDLRVLGSLPALRSLDLHVVKACAREGMETIGSSSADHAVVAFPCLANFRYASRAVGLVFRRQAMPKLQVLSLSFDVAETKYVYGDFDLGLENLTSLKVVDVGIDCRCATPWEVLDAEAAIKNSVKLNPSHPTLDLRRHFVREMPWNTTIEIPELETIQEELAGLTKIGPWGGSGGTPHDINVAPHRLESVIIRSDRVINSFSFSYYDHDGQMHTAGPWGGCGGSEHEIHFEHPEFLINISGTVGSYDASPNIITCLAFVTNTNRYGPYGVARGHPFDIAIQKNDASIVGFFGHAGWFVHSIGVYVNLREKTDGLVKFAPWGGNGGKPEDMNVAPYRLERITVSSGTIIDSIEFSYTDHNGHCHTIGPWGGYGGNNDPVKLDPSEFLTGVSGSIGPFQKLPKVVTSLTFVTNAHSYGPYGEGRGTPFHFPIQSNGCIVGFFGRYGRYLDAIGVYMKHELKMMRQDE
;
A
#
# COMPACT_ATOMS: atom_id res chain seq x y z
N MET A 1 22.31 -27.30 -39.04
CA MET A 1 21.89 -25.99 -38.49
C MET A 1 22.57 -24.80 -39.16
N ARG A 2 23.90 -24.81 -39.40
CA ARG A 2 24.62 -23.70 -40.04
C ARG A 2 24.04 -23.23 -41.39
N TRP A 3 23.55 -24.14 -42.24
CA TRP A 3 22.82 -23.80 -43.48
C TRP A 3 21.55 -22.96 -43.20
N ILE A 4 20.73 -23.35 -42.24
CA ILE A 4 19.47 -22.65 -41.91
C ILE A 4 19.77 -21.23 -41.41
N LEU A 5 20.77 -21.09 -40.54
CA LEU A 5 21.22 -19.77 -40.05
C LEU A 5 21.81 -18.91 -41.17
N SER A 6 22.49 -19.51 -42.15
CA SER A 6 22.97 -18.79 -43.33
C SER A 6 21.82 -18.23 -44.18
N LEU A 7 20.74 -18.98 -44.38
CA LEU A 7 19.55 -18.47 -45.06
C LEU A 7 18.95 -17.28 -44.31
N SER A 8 18.79 -17.40 -42.98
CA SER A 8 18.28 -16.30 -42.15
C SER A 8 19.12 -15.02 -42.27
N TYR A 9 20.45 -15.13 -42.37
CA TYR A 9 21.35 -13.99 -42.59
C TYR A 9 21.29 -13.42 -44.01
N TYR A 10 21.31 -14.27 -45.03
CA TYR A 10 21.30 -13.80 -46.43
C TYR A 10 19.97 -13.15 -46.82
N ASP A 11 18.86 -13.59 -46.21
CA ASP A 11 17.52 -13.02 -46.37
C ASP A 11 17.29 -11.72 -45.57
N LEU A 12 18.25 -11.26 -44.76
CA LEU A 12 18.14 -9.96 -44.09
C LEU A 12 18.42 -8.82 -45.08
N PRO A 13 17.68 -7.70 -44.98
CA PRO A 13 18.02 -6.46 -45.66
C PRO A 13 19.48 -6.04 -45.38
N PRO A 14 20.21 -5.49 -46.38
CA PRO A 14 21.60 -5.10 -46.21
C PRO A 14 21.86 -4.17 -45.02
N GLU A 15 20.90 -3.31 -44.67
CA GLU A 15 21.01 -2.37 -43.55
C GLU A 15 20.92 -3.03 -42.17
N GLN A 16 20.35 -4.24 -42.09
CA GLN A 16 20.16 -4.98 -40.83
C GLN A 16 21.27 -6.01 -40.58
N LYS A 17 22.00 -6.43 -41.62
CA LYS A 17 23.13 -7.38 -41.50
C LYS A 17 24.21 -6.90 -40.51
N PRO A 18 24.64 -5.62 -40.53
CA PRO A 18 25.60 -5.11 -39.55
C PRO A 18 25.06 -5.19 -38.11
N CYS A 19 23.76 -4.96 -37.90
CA CYS A 19 23.14 -5.06 -36.57
C CYS A 19 23.19 -6.49 -36.03
N MET A 20 22.94 -7.50 -36.89
CA MET A 20 23.07 -8.91 -36.52
C MET A 20 24.52 -9.28 -36.19
N LEU A 21 25.50 -8.92 -37.05
CA LEU A 21 26.91 -9.20 -36.80
C LEU A 21 27.44 -8.49 -35.54
N TYR A 22 26.91 -7.30 -35.23
CA TYR A 22 27.28 -6.52 -34.05
C TYR A 22 27.02 -7.26 -32.74
N LEU A 23 26.05 -8.18 -32.71
CA LEU A 23 25.75 -8.99 -31.54
C LEU A 23 26.90 -9.92 -31.13
N SER A 24 27.84 -10.23 -32.05
CA SER A 24 29.07 -10.98 -31.71
C SER A 24 30.00 -10.24 -30.76
N LEU A 25 29.76 -8.94 -30.49
CA LEU A 25 30.52 -8.20 -29.48
C LEU A 25 30.22 -8.67 -28.06
N PHE A 26 29.05 -9.23 -27.79
CA PHE A 26 28.64 -9.59 -26.44
C PHE A 26 29.13 -11.01 -26.09
N PRO A 27 29.53 -11.25 -24.83
CA PRO A 27 29.85 -12.59 -24.36
C PRO A 27 28.66 -13.56 -24.47
N GLU A 28 28.96 -14.85 -24.40
CA GLU A 28 27.94 -15.90 -24.24
C GLU A 28 27.09 -15.64 -22.98
N ASP A 29 25.80 -15.97 -23.03
CA ASP A 29 24.79 -15.74 -21.98
C ASP A 29 24.59 -14.28 -21.50
N HIS A 30 25.28 -13.31 -22.11
CA HIS A 30 25.17 -11.92 -21.70
C HIS A 30 23.77 -11.34 -21.97
N ILE A 31 23.18 -10.72 -20.95
CA ILE A 31 21.87 -10.05 -21.04
C ILE A 31 22.08 -8.64 -21.59
N ILE A 32 21.54 -8.38 -22.78
CA ILE A 32 21.68 -7.12 -23.50
C ILE A 32 20.42 -6.28 -23.32
N GLU A 33 20.55 -5.08 -22.75
CA GLU A 33 19.46 -4.11 -22.70
C GLU A 33 19.10 -3.59 -24.11
N THR A 34 17.83 -3.71 -24.49
CA THR A 34 17.34 -3.43 -25.85
C THR A 34 17.59 -1.98 -26.26
N ASP A 35 17.30 -1.03 -25.36
CA ASP A 35 17.48 0.40 -25.64
C ASP A 35 18.97 0.71 -25.90
N ASP A 36 19.86 0.13 -25.11
CA ASP A 36 21.30 0.39 -25.22
C ASP A 36 21.86 -0.21 -26.52
N LEU A 37 21.40 -1.41 -26.92
CA LEU A 37 21.75 -2.01 -28.19
C LEU A 37 21.36 -1.14 -29.39
N ILE A 38 20.12 -0.61 -29.39
CA ILE A 38 19.64 0.27 -30.47
C ILE A 38 20.46 1.56 -30.53
N TRP A 39 20.72 2.20 -29.39
CA TRP A 39 21.54 3.41 -29.33
C TRP A 39 23.00 3.16 -29.76
N ARG A 40 23.55 1.96 -29.50
CA ARG A 40 24.86 1.56 -30.03
C ARG A 40 24.85 1.41 -31.55
N TRP A 41 23.81 0.85 -32.15
CA TRP A 41 23.68 0.78 -33.62
C TRP A 41 23.56 2.17 -34.27
N ILE A 42 22.88 3.11 -33.60
CA ILE A 42 22.83 4.52 -34.02
C ILE A 42 24.23 5.15 -33.95
N GLY A 43 24.96 4.95 -32.84
CA GLY A 43 26.33 5.44 -32.66
C GLY A 43 27.33 4.86 -33.67
N GLU A 44 27.16 3.60 -34.08
CA GLU A 44 27.91 3.00 -35.19
C GLU A 44 27.59 3.65 -36.55
N GLY A 45 26.34 4.09 -36.73
CA GLY A 45 25.78 4.59 -37.97
C GLY A 45 25.13 3.50 -38.84
N PHE A 46 24.75 2.35 -38.26
CA PHE A 46 23.97 1.33 -38.96
C PHE A 46 22.53 1.76 -39.19
N VAL A 47 22.01 2.55 -38.24
CA VAL A 47 20.70 3.15 -38.34
C VAL A 47 20.87 4.59 -38.82
N HIS A 48 20.44 4.86 -40.05
CA HIS A 48 20.53 6.18 -40.66
C HIS A 48 19.21 6.53 -41.35
N ALA A 49 18.85 7.81 -41.32
CA ALA A 49 17.61 8.28 -41.92
C ALA A 49 17.60 7.99 -43.43
N LYS A 50 16.55 7.31 -43.92
CA LYS A 50 16.19 7.30 -45.35
C LYS A 50 15.40 8.60 -45.64
N ARG A 51 15.03 8.85 -46.89
CA ARG A 51 14.22 10.03 -47.28
C ARG A 51 12.88 10.15 -46.52
N ASP A 52 12.46 9.10 -45.81
CA ASP A 52 11.29 9.09 -44.94
C ASP A 52 11.61 9.63 -43.54
N SER A 53 10.75 10.52 -43.06
CA SER A 53 10.83 11.28 -41.80
C SER A 53 10.67 10.44 -40.51
N ARG A 54 11.28 9.25 -40.42
CA ARG A 54 11.22 8.42 -39.21
C ARG A 54 12.37 8.75 -38.25
N ASN A 55 12.06 8.77 -36.96
CA ASN A 55 13.02 8.89 -35.87
C ASN A 55 14.04 7.72 -35.92
N LEU A 56 15.31 7.99 -35.60
CA LEU A 56 16.38 6.99 -35.68
C LEU A 56 16.16 5.82 -34.73
N TYR A 57 15.73 6.09 -33.49
CA TYR A 57 15.43 5.04 -32.53
C TYR A 57 14.28 4.15 -33.00
N GLU A 58 13.20 4.73 -33.54
CA GLU A 58 12.07 3.94 -34.07
C GLU A 58 12.46 3.05 -35.25
N LEU A 59 13.37 3.53 -36.11
CA LEU A 59 13.92 2.70 -37.19
C LEU A 59 14.76 1.55 -36.62
N GLY A 60 15.59 1.83 -35.61
CA GLY A 60 16.38 0.83 -34.90
C GLY A 60 15.53 -0.21 -34.15
N GLU A 61 14.44 0.22 -33.52
CA GLU A 61 13.45 -0.66 -32.88
C GLU A 61 12.77 -1.58 -33.90
N GLY A 62 12.50 -1.09 -35.12
CA GLY A 62 12.04 -1.89 -36.24
C GLY A 62 13.04 -2.97 -36.67
N TYR A 63 14.34 -2.63 -36.72
CA TYR A 63 15.40 -3.60 -37.01
C TYR A 63 15.51 -4.66 -35.92
N PHE A 64 15.46 -4.25 -34.65
CA PHE A 64 15.45 -5.16 -33.50
C PHE A 64 14.25 -6.13 -33.56
N SER A 65 13.06 -5.59 -33.84
CA SER A 65 11.82 -6.38 -33.95
C SER A 65 11.91 -7.46 -35.04
N GLU A 66 12.60 -7.19 -36.14
CA GLU A 66 12.84 -8.18 -37.21
C GLU A 66 13.82 -9.27 -36.77
N LEU A 67 14.85 -8.95 -35.97
CA LEU A 67 15.74 -9.96 -35.41
C LEU A 67 15.02 -10.88 -34.41
N VAL A 68 14.11 -10.31 -33.61
CA VAL A 68 13.25 -11.08 -32.69
C VAL A 68 12.24 -11.94 -33.45
N SER A 69 11.59 -11.40 -34.49
CA SER A 69 10.60 -12.16 -35.30
C SER A 69 11.23 -13.37 -35.99
N ARG A 70 12.52 -13.27 -36.35
CA ARG A 70 13.32 -14.35 -36.93
C ARG A 70 13.97 -15.28 -35.89
N SER A 71 13.71 -15.07 -34.60
CA SER A 71 14.29 -15.85 -33.50
C SER A 71 15.83 -15.84 -33.45
N ILE A 72 16.47 -14.79 -34.00
CA ILE A 72 17.92 -14.57 -33.91
C ILE A 72 18.27 -14.10 -32.49
N VAL A 73 17.39 -13.29 -31.91
CA VAL A 73 17.50 -12.73 -30.56
C VAL A 73 16.33 -13.22 -29.73
N GLN A 74 16.61 -13.72 -28.53
CA GLN A 74 15.63 -14.20 -27.58
C GLN A 74 15.32 -13.11 -26.54
N PRO A 75 14.05 -12.73 -26.34
CA PRO A 75 13.64 -11.87 -25.23
C PRO A 75 13.97 -12.52 -23.87
N VAL A 76 14.54 -11.75 -22.94
CA VAL A 76 14.86 -12.21 -21.57
C VAL A 76 13.92 -11.55 -20.58
N HIS A 77 13.97 -10.22 -20.51
CA HIS A 77 13.04 -9.44 -19.70
C HIS A 77 12.07 -8.70 -20.61
N VAL A 78 10.79 -9.04 -20.47
CA VAL A 78 9.68 -8.28 -21.01
C VAL A 78 9.07 -7.56 -19.82
N ASP A 79 8.92 -6.24 -19.91
CA ASP A 79 8.26 -5.51 -18.84
C ASP A 79 6.78 -5.90 -18.74
N THR A 80 6.12 -5.44 -17.68
CA THR A 80 4.68 -5.62 -17.45
C THR A 80 3.81 -5.09 -18.61
N HIS A 81 4.41 -4.28 -19.47
CA HIS A 81 3.81 -3.61 -20.60
C HIS A 81 3.98 -4.39 -21.91
N GLY A 82 4.72 -5.50 -21.93
CA GLY A 82 4.99 -6.27 -23.15
C GLY A 82 6.13 -5.72 -24.01
N LYS A 83 6.84 -4.68 -23.57
CA LYS A 83 8.07 -4.18 -24.23
C LYS A 83 9.24 -5.07 -23.80
N ILE A 84 10.00 -5.54 -24.78
CA ILE A 84 11.24 -6.30 -24.55
C ILE A 84 12.29 -5.32 -24.01
N GLN A 85 12.56 -5.37 -22.70
CA GLN A 85 13.55 -4.53 -22.03
C GLN A 85 14.96 -5.08 -22.25
N SER A 86 15.11 -6.40 -22.23
CA SER A 86 16.39 -7.04 -22.49
C SER A 86 16.26 -8.33 -23.28
N CYS A 87 17.37 -8.72 -23.89
CA CYS A 87 17.45 -9.86 -24.77
C CYS A 87 18.79 -10.60 -24.64
N ARG A 88 18.86 -11.79 -25.22
CA ARG A 88 20.08 -12.59 -25.34
C ARG A 88 20.15 -13.21 -26.73
N VAL A 89 21.33 -13.57 -27.17
CA VAL A 89 21.53 -14.34 -28.41
C VAL A 89 21.67 -15.81 -28.04
N HIS A 90 21.01 -16.70 -28.78
CA HIS A 90 21.16 -18.13 -28.56
C HIS A 90 22.58 -18.58 -28.96
N ASP A 91 23.21 -19.46 -28.20
CA ASP A 91 24.63 -19.86 -28.37
C ASP A 91 24.97 -20.33 -29.79
N ILE A 92 24.10 -21.12 -30.42
CA ILE A 92 24.29 -21.60 -31.81
C ILE A 92 24.28 -20.42 -32.81
N VAL A 93 23.43 -19.42 -32.56
CA VAL A 93 23.39 -18.19 -33.37
C VAL A 93 24.63 -17.35 -33.11
N LEU A 94 25.05 -17.23 -31.84
CA LEU A 94 26.23 -16.49 -31.42
C LEU A 94 27.51 -17.07 -32.05
N GLU A 95 27.68 -18.39 -32.04
CA GLU A 95 28.79 -19.11 -32.69
C GLU A 95 28.80 -18.83 -34.21
N PHE A 96 27.63 -18.89 -34.84
CA PHE A 96 27.49 -18.61 -36.27
C PHE A 96 27.85 -17.17 -36.64
N ILE A 97 27.30 -16.17 -35.94
CA ILE A 97 27.62 -14.75 -36.22
C ILE A 97 29.06 -14.40 -35.86
N THR A 98 29.65 -15.07 -34.86
CA THR A 98 31.06 -14.88 -34.51
C THR A 98 31.96 -15.41 -35.62
N SER A 99 31.67 -16.59 -36.18
CA SER A 99 32.39 -17.12 -37.35
C SER A 99 32.28 -16.18 -38.56
N LEU A 100 31.07 -15.74 -38.91
CA LEU A 100 30.87 -14.81 -40.03
C LEU A 100 31.61 -13.49 -39.81
N SER A 101 31.56 -12.96 -38.59
CA SER A 101 32.23 -11.71 -38.23
C SER A 101 33.76 -11.83 -38.33
N LEU A 102 34.34 -12.99 -37.99
CA LEU A 102 35.76 -13.26 -38.19
C LEU A 102 36.13 -13.35 -39.68
N GLU A 103 35.31 -14.04 -40.48
CA GLU A 103 35.50 -14.15 -41.94
C GLU A 103 35.42 -12.78 -42.65
N GLU A 104 34.50 -11.92 -42.22
CA GLU A 104 34.31 -10.56 -42.77
C GLU A 104 35.21 -9.50 -42.11
N ASN A 105 36.05 -9.87 -41.13
CA ASN A 105 36.82 -8.96 -40.28
C ASN A 105 35.97 -7.80 -39.70
N PHE A 106 34.79 -8.13 -39.18
CA PHE A 106 33.79 -7.19 -38.69
C PHE A 106 33.96 -6.84 -37.20
N VAL A 107 34.18 -7.84 -36.33
CA VAL A 107 34.47 -7.73 -34.88
C VAL A 107 35.69 -8.57 -34.52
N THR A 108 36.53 -8.04 -33.63
CA THR A 108 37.63 -8.74 -32.99
C THR A 108 37.32 -8.95 -31.50
N ILE A 109 37.32 -10.19 -31.03
CA ILE A 109 37.11 -10.55 -29.61
C ILE A 109 38.46 -10.90 -29.00
N ASN A 110 38.83 -10.23 -27.90
CA ASN A 110 40.07 -10.54 -27.18
C ASN A 110 39.84 -11.68 -26.18
N GLY A 111 40.66 -12.75 -26.25
CA GLY A 111 40.52 -13.99 -25.46
C GLY A 111 40.39 -15.27 -26.30
N HIS A 112 39.92 -15.15 -27.56
CA HIS A 112 39.81 -16.27 -28.52
C HIS A 112 40.89 -16.22 -29.61
N ARG A 113 42.17 -16.13 -29.21
CA ARG A 113 43.27 -16.26 -30.20
C ARG A 113 43.53 -17.73 -30.49
N THR A 114 43.11 -18.19 -31.66
CA THR A 114 43.88 -19.23 -32.38
C THR A 114 45.12 -18.57 -32.96
N ASN A 115 46.26 -19.27 -32.95
CA ASN A 115 47.62 -18.79 -33.29
C ASN A 115 47.85 -18.35 -34.76
N THR A 116 46.87 -17.72 -35.40
CA THR A 116 46.84 -17.37 -36.83
C THR A 116 46.55 -15.89 -37.06
N SER A 117 47.22 -14.99 -36.34
CA SER A 117 47.08 -13.54 -36.58
C SER A 117 47.94 -13.12 -37.78
N GLU A 118 47.31 -12.80 -38.91
CA GLU A 118 47.98 -12.10 -40.01
C GLU A 118 48.41 -10.69 -39.54
N PRO A 119 49.66 -10.24 -39.82
CA PRO A 119 50.20 -8.99 -39.28
C PRO A 119 49.48 -7.68 -39.67
N ASN A 120 48.49 -7.73 -40.58
CA ASN A 120 47.87 -6.56 -41.22
C ASN A 120 46.36 -6.43 -40.99
N MET A 121 45.75 -7.16 -40.05
CA MET A 121 44.32 -7.02 -39.77
C MET A 121 43.97 -5.64 -39.20
N VAL A 122 43.00 -4.97 -39.83
CA VAL A 122 42.45 -3.69 -39.35
C VAL A 122 41.29 -3.97 -38.41
N HIS A 123 41.49 -3.75 -37.11
CA HIS A 123 40.45 -3.92 -36.10
C HIS A 123 39.47 -2.74 -36.14
N ARG A 124 38.20 -2.98 -36.51
CA ARG A 124 37.15 -1.93 -36.52
C ARG A 124 36.31 -1.92 -35.25
N ARG A 125 36.09 -3.07 -34.61
CA ARG A 125 35.27 -3.21 -33.40
C ARG A 125 35.94 -4.22 -32.49
N LEU A 126 36.22 -3.81 -31.26
CA LEU A 126 36.96 -4.59 -30.30
C LEU A 126 36.04 -4.88 -29.10
N SER A 127 35.91 -6.16 -28.76
CA SER A 127 35.29 -6.61 -27.51
C SER A 127 36.33 -7.22 -26.59
N TYR A 128 36.35 -6.76 -25.35
CA TYR A 128 37.21 -7.29 -24.30
C TYR A 128 36.36 -8.00 -23.25
N GLN A 129 36.55 -9.32 -23.13
CA GLN A 129 35.67 -10.20 -22.34
C GLN A 129 36.41 -11.05 -21.28
N ASP A 130 37.75 -11.06 -21.25
CA ASP A 130 38.53 -11.93 -20.35
C ASP A 130 38.92 -11.20 -19.04
N SER A 131 38.81 -11.90 -17.92
CA SER A 131 39.15 -11.41 -16.58
C SER A 131 40.41 -12.05 -16.00
N LYS A 132 41.05 -13.00 -16.70
CA LYS A 132 42.13 -13.84 -16.15
C LYS A 132 43.54 -13.37 -16.46
N GLU A 133 43.71 -12.48 -17.44
CA GLU A 133 45.02 -11.90 -17.77
C GLU A 133 45.00 -10.39 -17.52
N GLU A 134 45.61 -9.98 -16.42
CA GLU A 134 45.95 -8.60 -16.04
C GLU A 134 46.93 -7.92 -17.04
N GLN A 135 47.10 -8.49 -18.24
CA GLN A 135 47.96 -7.93 -19.27
C GLN A 135 47.20 -6.90 -20.09
N VAL A 136 47.49 -5.65 -19.73
CA VAL A 136 47.29 -4.39 -20.45
C VAL A 136 47.06 -4.60 -21.96
N ILE A 137 45.96 -4.03 -22.47
CA ILE A 137 45.62 -3.89 -23.91
C ILE A 137 46.79 -3.34 -24.77
N SER A 138 47.84 -2.80 -24.14
CA SER A 138 49.03 -2.23 -24.77
C SER A 138 49.90 -3.21 -25.56
N GLN A 139 49.83 -4.53 -25.32
CA GLN A 139 50.71 -5.50 -26.00
C GLN A 139 50.05 -6.25 -27.18
N ALA A 140 48.72 -6.20 -27.34
CA ALA A 140 48.02 -7.13 -28.22
C ALA A 140 47.71 -6.61 -29.64
N THR A 141 47.66 -5.30 -29.89
CA THR A 141 47.17 -4.76 -31.18
C THR A 141 48.08 -3.64 -31.71
N ASN A 142 48.87 -3.94 -32.73
CA ASN A 142 49.86 -3.01 -33.29
C ASN A 142 49.26 -1.77 -34.00
N ASN A 143 47.92 -1.65 -34.11
CA ASN A 143 47.26 -0.46 -34.66
C ASN A 143 45.80 -0.31 -34.19
N LEU A 144 45.56 0.54 -33.17
CA LEU A 144 44.21 0.87 -32.65
C LEU A 144 43.56 2.10 -33.31
N SER A 145 44.26 2.76 -34.25
CA SER A 145 43.81 4.01 -34.86
C SER A 145 42.53 3.88 -35.70
N HIS A 146 42.22 2.67 -36.16
CA HIS A 146 41.04 2.37 -36.99
C HIS A 146 39.83 1.83 -36.20
N VAL A 147 39.97 1.62 -34.89
CA VAL A 147 38.91 1.10 -34.04
C VAL A 147 37.80 2.15 -33.91
N ARG A 148 36.57 1.73 -34.20
CA ARG A 148 35.34 2.51 -34.12
C ARG A 148 34.49 2.13 -32.91
N THR A 149 34.63 0.91 -32.41
CA THR A 149 33.91 0.45 -31.22
C THR A 149 34.85 -0.25 -30.27
N LEU A 150 34.74 0.12 -29.00
CA LEU A 150 35.36 -0.57 -27.88
C LEU A 150 34.28 -0.87 -26.85
N SER A 151 34.08 -2.17 -26.57
CA SER A 151 33.21 -2.63 -25.49
C SER A 151 34.00 -3.49 -24.52
N ILE A 152 33.83 -3.20 -23.24
CA ILE A 152 34.56 -3.86 -22.15
C ILE A 152 33.54 -4.46 -21.20
N PHE A 153 33.63 -5.78 -21.01
CA PHE A 153 32.70 -6.57 -20.19
C PHE A 153 33.38 -7.21 -18.97
N CYS A 154 34.57 -6.75 -18.59
CA CYS A 154 35.37 -7.32 -17.50
C CYS A 154 35.33 -6.49 -16.21
N HIS A 155 35.25 -7.15 -15.05
CA HIS A 155 35.30 -6.53 -13.71
C HIS A 155 36.73 -6.14 -13.25
N ALA A 156 37.60 -5.77 -14.19
CA ALA A 156 38.99 -5.47 -13.88
C ALA A 156 39.12 -4.09 -13.22
N ALA A 157 39.49 -4.07 -11.94
CA ALA A 157 40.08 -2.89 -11.34
C ALA A 157 41.42 -2.63 -12.05
N ASP A 158 41.65 -1.42 -12.56
CA ASP A 158 42.94 -0.95 -13.11
C ASP A 158 43.24 -1.14 -14.61
N LEU A 159 42.24 -1.43 -15.45
CA LEU A 159 42.45 -1.41 -16.89
C LEU A 159 42.82 0.01 -17.39
N LYS A 160 44.08 0.24 -17.78
CA LYS A 160 44.50 1.52 -18.40
C LYS A 160 44.32 1.45 -19.91
N LEU A 161 43.28 2.10 -20.41
CA LEU A 161 43.03 2.21 -21.84
C LEU A 161 43.91 3.29 -22.47
N PRO A 162 44.62 3.01 -23.57
CA PRO A 162 45.37 4.02 -24.30
C PRO A 162 44.39 4.86 -25.15
N LEU A 163 43.54 5.65 -24.49
CA LEU A 163 42.43 6.38 -25.15
C LEU A 163 42.93 7.28 -26.31
N SER A 164 44.11 7.86 -26.17
CA SER A 164 44.79 8.66 -27.20
C SER A 164 45.12 7.90 -28.49
N SER A 165 45.15 6.56 -28.46
CA SER A 165 45.43 5.73 -29.64
C SER A 165 44.20 5.55 -30.54
N PHE A 166 42.99 5.84 -30.05
CA PHE A 166 41.76 5.67 -30.80
C PHE A 166 41.39 6.96 -31.55
N GLN A 167 41.77 7.06 -32.82
CA GLN A 167 41.56 8.28 -33.61
C GLN A 167 40.14 8.41 -34.19
N VAL A 168 39.43 7.29 -34.39
CA VAL A 168 38.11 7.27 -35.07
C VAL A 168 37.02 6.58 -34.26
N LEU A 169 37.20 6.49 -32.94
CA LEU A 169 36.24 5.82 -32.04
C LEU A 169 34.88 6.50 -32.09
N ARG A 170 33.82 5.71 -32.24
CA ARG A 170 32.42 6.13 -32.28
C ARG A 170 31.63 5.60 -31.09
N VAL A 171 31.87 4.36 -30.67
CA VAL A 171 31.18 3.74 -29.53
C VAL A 171 32.20 3.34 -28.49
N LEU A 172 32.05 3.88 -27.28
CA LEU A 172 32.81 3.51 -26.11
C LEU A 172 31.84 3.05 -25.03
N ASP A 173 31.88 1.76 -24.71
CA ASP A 173 31.04 1.14 -23.70
C ASP A 173 31.94 0.54 -22.61
N LEU A 174 31.91 1.18 -21.44
CA LEU A 174 32.72 0.83 -20.28
C LEU A 174 31.79 0.35 -19.18
N GLU A 175 31.58 -0.97 -19.13
CA GLU A 175 30.76 -1.63 -18.12
C GLU A 175 31.60 -2.07 -16.93
N ASP A 176 31.24 -1.60 -15.73
CA ASP A 176 31.86 -1.94 -14.43
C ASP A 176 33.39 -1.76 -14.36
N SER A 177 33.90 -0.80 -15.12
CA SER A 177 35.32 -0.46 -15.14
C SER A 177 35.66 0.57 -14.07
N ARG A 178 36.59 0.27 -13.15
CA ARG A 178 37.01 1.21 -12.10
C ARG A 178 38.25 1.99 -12.52
N GLY A 179 38.32 3.29 -12.17
CA GLY A 179 39.58 4.04 -12.16
C GLY A 179 40.01 4.71 -13.47
N HIS A 180 39.15 4.87 -14.48
CA HIS A 180 39.54 5.57 -15.71
C HIS A 180 39.59 7.09 -15.54
N ASN A 181 40.65 7.70 -16.10
CA ASN A 181 40.73 9.15 -16.24
C ASN A 181 39.87 9.61 -17.44
N ILE A 182 38.66 10.06 -17.15
CA ILE A 182 37.68 10.55 -18.14
C ILE A 182 38.19 11.80 -18.87
N GLY A 183 39.23 12.48 -18.35
CA GLY A 183 39.87 13.60 -19.02
C GLY A 183 40.25 13.31 -20.47
N ASP A 184 40.80 12.12 -20.73
CA ASP A 184 41.26 11.72 -22.07
C ASP A 184 40.12 11.41 -23.05
N ILE A 185 38.92 11.04 -22.55
CA ILE A 185 37.74 10.76 -23.38
C ILE A 185 37.32 12.01 -24.17
N SER A 186 37.59 13.20 -23.63
CA SER A 186 37.27 14.48 -24.27
C SER A 186 38.03 14.73 -25.58
N ASN A 187 39.05 13.92 -25.89
CA ASN A 187 39.82 13.99 -27.14
C ASN A 187 39.29 13.06 -28.24
N LEU A 188 38.25 12.26 -27.96
CA LEU A 188 37.67 11.32 -28.91
C LEU A 188 36.61 12.02 -29.78
N PHE A 189 37.03 12.95 -30.65
CA PHE A 189 36.11 13.84 -31.39
C PHE A 189 35.10 13.13 -32.32
N HIS A 190 35.35 11.86 -32.67
CA HIS A 190 34.44 11.04 -33.46
C HIS A 190 33.40 10.27 -32.63
N LEU A 191 33.46 10.38 -31.31
CA LEU A 191 32.61 9.64 -30.39
C LEU A 191 31.15 10.05 -30.54
N ARG A 192 30.28 9.06 -30.65
CA ARG A 192 28.82 9.17 -30.83
C ARG A 192 28.06 8.52 -29.69
N TYR A 193 28.60 7.47 -29.10
CA TYR A 193 28.03 6.77 -27.96
C TYR A 193 29.08 6.63 -26.87
N LEU A 194 28.76 7.14 -25.69
CA LEU A 194 29.56 6.98 -24.48
C LEU A 194 28.68 6.44 -23.37
N ARG A 195 29.04 5.25 -22.86
CA ARG A 195 28.46 4.69 -21.66
C ARG A 195 29.54 4.47 -20.62
N LEU A 196 29.33 5.06 -19.44
CA LEU A 196 30.09 4.85 -18.23
C LEU A 196 29.12 4.22 -17.23
N TRP A 197 29.06 2.90 -17.17
CA TRP A 197 28.05 2.19 -16.36
C TRP A 197 28.70 1.40 -15.24
N GLY A 198 28.09 1.42 -14.06
CA GLY A 198 28.39 0.44 -13.01
C GLY A 198 29.73 0.63 -12.29
N THR A 199 30.44 1.75 -12.48
CA THR A 199 31.75 1.96 -11.84
C THR A 199 31.72 2.02 -10.31
N HIS A 200 30.53 2.10 -9.70
CA HIS A 200 30.23 2.25 -8.25
C HIS A 200 30.97 3.40 -7.54
N CYS A 201 31.72 4.18 -8.29
CA CYS A 201 32.54 5.30 -7.88
C CYS A 201 31.95 6.59 -8.43
N THR A 202 32.16 7.68 -7.70
CA THR A 202 31.79 9.03 -8.14
C THR A 202 32.58 9.40 -9.39
N VAL A 203 31.88 9.61 -10.50
CA VAL A 203 32.47 10.11 -11.75
C VAL A 203 32.40 11.63 -11.81
N GLU A 204 33.53 12.26 -12.14
CA GLU A 204 33.60 13.69 -12.45
C GLU A 204 33.73 13.87 -13.97
N VAL A 205 32.68 14.40 -14.59
CA VAL A 205 32.65 14.67 -16.03
C VAL A 205 33.45 15.95 -16.31
N PRO A 206 34.52 15.91 -17.11
CA PRO A 206 35.37 17.06 -17.36
C PRO A 206 34.64 18.13 -18.19
N LYS A 207 35.00 19.40 -18.01
CA LYS A 207 34.44 20.52 -18.80
C LYS A 207 34.69 20.34 -20.31
N GLN A 208 35.74 19.62 -20.69
CA GLN A 208 36.07 19.33 -22.07
C GLN A 208 35.10 18.36 -22.74
N ILE A 209 34.14 17.76 -22.02
CA ILE A 209 33.09 16.93 -22.63
C ILE A 209 32.34 17.68 -23.73
N GLY A 210 32.19 19.00 -23.62
CA GLY A 210 31.60 19.86 -24.64
C GLY A 210 32.34 19.81 -25.99
N ASN A 211 33.57 19.31 -26.06
CA ASN A 211 34.31 19.15 -27.32
C ASN A 211 33.79 17.98 -28.17
N LEU A 212 33.01 17.06 -27.60
CA LEU A 212 32.50 15.87 -28.29
C LEU A 212 31.27 16.19 -29.15
N GLN A 213 31.43 17.07 -30.13
CA GLN A 213 30.34 17.66 -30.93
C GLN A 213 29.50 16.64 -31.74
N LEU A 214 30.01 15.42 -31.93
CA LEU A 214 29.31 14.32 -32.60
C LEU A 214 28.61 13.36 -31.62
N LEU A 215 28.67 13.61 -30.32
CA LEU A 215 28.08 12.73 -29.31
C LEU A 215 26.55 12.73 -29.42
N GLN A 216 25.97 11.54 -29.57
CA GLN A 216 24.54 11.29 -29.72
C GLN A 216 23.94 10.63 -28.48
N THR A 217 24.72 9.83 -27.75
CA THR A 217 24.29 9.18 -26.51
C THR A 217 25.35 9.34 -25.43
N LEU A 218 24.91 9.81 -24.27
CA LEU A 218 25.69 9.87 -23.05
C LEU A 218 24.93 9.17 -21.92
N ASP A 219 25.45 8.03 -21.46
CA ASP A 219 24.91 7.28 -20.34
C ASP A 219 25.89 7.26 -19.17
N LEU A 220 25.45 7.87 -18.06
CA LEU A 220 26.14 8.07 -16.80
C LEU A 220 25.31 7.52 -15.63
N LYS A 221 24.46 6.52 -15.88
CA LYS A 221 23.72 5.84 -14.82
C LYS A 221 24.65 4.97 -13.97
N ARG A 222 24.35 4.88 -12.68
CA ARG A 222 25.09 4.11 -11.66
C ARG A 222 26.52 4.62 -11.43
N THR A 223 26.80 5.90 -11.66
CA THR A 223 28.11 6.53 -11.45
C THR A 223 28.13 7.62 -10.38
N LYS A 224 27.04 7.81 -9.62
CA LYS A 224 26.95 8.80 -8.53
C LYS A 224 27.51 10.17 -8.93
N THR A 225 27.20 10.61 -10.14
CA THR A 225 27.90 11.71 -10.81
C THR A 225 27.72 13.03 -10.07
N ARG A 226 28.81 13.81 -9.99
CA ARG A 226 28.77 15.23 -9.56
C ARG A 226 27.91 16.07 -10.53
N PRO A 227 27.57 17.32 -10.18
CA PRO A 227 26.88 18.22 -11.11
C PRO A 227 27.57 18.23 -12.47
N LEU A 228 26.79 18.10 -13.53
CA LEU A 228 27.33 18.06 -14.89
C LEU A 228 27.91 19.44 -15.28
N PRO A 229 29.02 19.49 -16.03
CA PRO A 229 29.63 20.74 -16.41
C PRO A 229 28.72 21.56 -17.33
N SER A 230 28.76 22.90 -17.20
CA SER A 230 27.96 23.81 -18.02
C SER A 230 28.25 23.69 -19.52
N THR A 231 29.42 23.20 -19.90
CA THR A 231 29.81 22.94 -21.30
C THR A 231 29.06 21.76 -21.93
N LEU A 232 28.38 20.91 -21.16
CA LEU A 232 27.58 19.82 -21.69
C LEU A 232 26.49 20.32 -22.65
N VAL A 233 25.94 21.51 -22.40
CA VAL A 233 24.89 22.10 -23.26
C VAL A 233 25.39 22.44 -24.67
N GLN A 234 26.70 22.43 -24.90
CA GLN A 234 27.32 22.61 -26.21
C GLN A 234 27.18 21.38 -27.12
N LEU A 235 26.72 20.24 -26.59
CA LEU A 235 26.51 19.00 -27.33
C LEU A 235 25.23 19.06 -28.17
N GLY A 236 25.26 19.82 -29.27
CA GLY A 236 24.10 20.07 -30.12
C GLY A 236 23.53 18.84 -30.85
N GLN A 237 24.26 17.72 -30.90
CA GLN A 237 23.82 16.46 -31.52
C GLN A 237 23.36 15.39 -30.51
N LEU A 238 23.37 15.70 -29.21
CA LEU A 238 22.99 14.72 -28.19
C LEU A 238 21.50 14.40 -28.30
N LEU A 239 21.19 13.12 -28.51
CA LEU A 239 19.83 12.58 -28.65
C LEU A 239 19.36 11.95 -27.33
N ARG A 240 20.26 11.31 -26.57
CA ARG A 240 19.95 10.63 -25.30
C ARG A 240 20.90 11.05 -24.20
N LEU A 241 20.34 11.49 -23.08
CA LEU A 241 21.06 11.74 -21.83
C LEU A 241 20.49 10.84 -20.71
N CYS A 242 21.33 9.92 -20.22
CA CYS A 242 21.01 9.05 -19.10
C CYS A 242 21.90 9.41 -17.90
N VAL A 243 21.28 9.72 -16.77
CA VAL A 243 21.90 10.13 -15.51
C VAL A 243 21.18 9.47 -14.34
N ASP A 244 21.83 9.47 -13.17
CA ASP A 244 21.18 9.08 -11.93
C ASP A 244 20.19 10.16 -11.47
N ARG A 245 19.08 9.77 -10.83
CA ARG A 245 18.03 10.68 -10.30
C ARG A 245 18.63 11.88 -9.54
N GLN A 246 19.71 11.64 -8.80
CA GLN A 246 20.34 12.61 -7.91
C GLN A 246 21.30 13.57 -8.63
N THR A 247 21.63 13.34 -9.90
CA THR A 247 22.55 14.18 -10.69
C THR A 247 21.89 15.51 -11.05
N GLN A 248 22.58 16.61 -10.77
CA GLN A 248 22.15 17.95 -11.19
C GLN A 248 22.51 18.18 -12.66
N LEU A 249 21.49 18.51 -13.45
CA LEU A 249 21.64 18.96 -14.83
C LEU A 249 22.24 20.38 -14.87
N PRO A 250 23.01 20.72 -15.92
CA PRO A 250 23.57 22.05 -16.08
C PRO A 250 22.47 23.06 -16.44
N GLU A 251 22.67 24.32 -16.06
CA GLU A 251 21.84 25.42 -16.56
C GLU A 251 21.97 25.54 -18.09
N GLY A 252 20.86 25.87 -18.76
CA GLY A 252 20.81 25.98 -20.22
C GLY A 252 20.55 24.67 -20.96
N ILE A 253 20.13 23.59 -20.26
CA ILE A 253 19.75 22.32 -20.89
C ILE A 253 18.70 22.50 -22.01
N GLY A 254 17.82 23.51 -21.91
CA GLY A 254 16.83 23.84 -22.92
C GLY A 254 17.41 24.28 -24.27
N SER A 255 18.73 24.54 -24.36
CA SER A 255 19.41 24.80 -25.63
C SER A 255 19.71 23.53 -26.46
N MET A 256 19.58 22.34 -25.86
CA MET A 256 19.92 21.06 -26.50
C MET A 256 18.78 20.54 -27.39
N GLN A 257 18.51 21.26 -28.49
CA GLN A 257 17.34 21.07 -29.37
C GLN A 257 17.26 19.71 -30.11
N SER A 258 18.31 18.88 -30.02
CA SER A 258 18.30 17.52 -30.57
C SER A 258 17.91 16.46 -29.55
N LEU A 259 17.76 16.80 -28.27
CA LEU A 259 17.52 15.83 -27.21
C LEU A 259 16.12 15.18 -27.35
N GLU A 260 16.10 13.85 -27.42
CA GLU A 260 14.91 13.03 -27.61
C GLU A 260 14.58 12.20 -26.36
N GLU A 261 15.59 11.81 -25.58
CA GLU A 261 15.44 11.01 -24.37
C GLU A 261 16.21 11.60 -23.20
N LEU A 262 15.49 11.86 -22.11
CA LEU A 262 16.07 12.26 -20.83
C LEU A 262 15.61 11.28 -19.76
N SER A 263 16.57 10.65 -19.07
CA SER A 263 16.26 9.77 -17.93
C SER A 263 15.68 10.56 -16.75
N GLU A 264 15.27 9.83 -15.70
CA GLU A 264 14.68 10.42 -14.51
C GLU A 264 15.54 11.53 -13.89
N VAL A 265 14.95 12.73 -13.75
CA VAL A 265 15.56 13.88 -13.10
C VAL A 265 14.73 14.36 -11.91
N ASP A 266 15.41 14.73 -10.84
CA ASP A 266 14.81 15.36 -9.68
C ASP A 266 14.53 16.84 -9.94
N THR A 267 13.26 17.21 -9.83
CA THR A 267 12.78 18.58 -10.09
C THR A 267 13.02 19.53 -8.92
N GLY A 268 13.26 19.04 -7.70
CA GLY A 268 13.48 19.86 -6.51
C GLY A 268 14.84 20.55 -6.47
N LYS A 269 15.82 20.11 -7.29
CA LYS A 269 17.19 20.63 -7.27
C LYS A 269 17.42 21.85 -8.16
N ASN A 270 16.53 22.11 -9.11
CA ASN A 270 16.65 23.23 -10.04
C ASN A 270 15.28 23.85 -10.30
N PRO A 271 15.00 25.05 -9.76
CA PRO A 271 13.67 25.68 -9.82
C PRO A 271 13.25 26.07 -11.25
N ASN A 272 14.20 26.28 -12.16
CA ASN A 272 13.92 26.67 -13.55
C ASN A 272 13.95 25.46 -14.51
N LEU A 273 14.13 24.24 -14.00
CA LEU A 273 14.28 23.05 -14.83
C LEU A 273 13.07 22.83 -15.74
N MET A 274 11.85 23.04 -15.25
CA MET A 274 10.64 22.85 -16.07
C MET A 274 10.57 23.84 -17.24
N GLU A 275 10.97 25.10 -17.04
CA GLU A 275 11.04 26.10 -18.11
C GLU A 275 12.08 25.72 -19.16
N GLU A 276 13.21 25.16 -18.74
CA GLU A 276 14.26 24.66 -19.65
C GLU A 276 13.82 23.41 -20.42
N LEU A 277 13.22 22.42 -19.75
CA LEU A 277 12.71 21.22 -20.39
C LEU A 277 11.60 21.54 -21.40
N GLY A 278 10.75 22.54 -21.11
CA GLY A 278 9.72 23.00 -22.02
C GLY A 278 10.25 23.58 -23.35
N LYS A 279 11.56 23.85 -23.47
CA LYS A 279 12.19 24.29 -24.73
C LYS A 279 12.63 23.13 -25.63
N LEU A 280 12.58 21.89 -25.13
CA LEU A 280 13.07 20.70 -25.83
C LEU A 280 11.99 20.07 -26.72
N SER A 281 11.70 20.72 -27.85
CA SER A 281 10.59 20.35 -28.75
C SER A 281 10.63 18.91 -29.32
N LYS A 282 11.80 18.27 -29.36
CA LYS A 282 11.99 16.89 -29.84
C LYS A 282 11.93 15.82 -28.74
N LEU A 283 11.75 16.22 -27.48
CA LEU A 283 11.79 15.29 -26.35
C LEU A 283 10.62 14.32 -26.42
N ARG A 284 10.94 13.03 -26.48
CA ARG A 284 10.02 11.92 -26.68
C ARG A 284 9.83 11.10 -25.40
N VAL A 285 10.88 10.99 -24.59
CA VAL A 285 10.87 10.28 -23.31
C VAL A 285 11.32 11.23 -22.21
N LEU A 286 10.46 11.43 -21.22
CA LEU A 286 10.74 12.22 -20.03
C LEU A 286 10.33 11.44 -18.78
N ALA A 287 11.24 11.36 -17.82
CA ALA A 287 10.95 10.90 -16.48
C ALA A 287 11.31 12.01 -15.48
N ILE A 288 10.40 12.31 -14.56
CA ILE A 288 10.62 13.31 -13.51
C ILE A 288 10.26 12.72 -12.14
N SER A 289 11.00 13.13 -11.13
CA SER A 289 10.73 12.84 -9.72
C SER A 289 10.44 14.14 -8.97
N ILE A 290 9.41 14.09 -8.14
CA ILE A 290 8.83 15.23 -7.44
C ILE A 290 8.84 14.94 -5.94
N ASP A 291 9.68 15.68 -5.22
CA ASP A 291 9.78 15.55 -3.76
C ASP A 291 9.03 16.69 -3.03
N THR A 292 9.12 17.93 -3.52
CA THR A 292 8.45 19.11 -2.91
C THR A 292 8.10 20.16 -3.96
N TRP A 293 6.83 20.57 -4.12
CA TRP A 293 6.41 21.63 -5.06
C TRP A 293 5.47 22.67 -4.45
N ASP A 294 5.64 23.92 -4.88
CA ASP A 294 4.71 25.03 -4.65
C ASP A 294 3.78 25.27 -5.86
N ALA A 295 3.03 26.37 -5.86
CA ALA A 295 2.15 26.74 -6.98
C ALA A 295 2.91 27.05 -8.28
N LYS A 296 4.09 27.68 -8.20
CA LYS A 296 4.89 28.07 -9.37
C LYS A 296 5.42 26.83 -10.09
N HIS A 297 5.87 25.81 -9.35
CA HIS A 297 6.34 24.56 -9.95
C HIS A 297 5.25 23.82 -10.73
N LYS A 298 4.00 23.86 -10.22
CA LYS A 298 2.84 23.24 -10.89
C LYS A 298 2.56 23.89 -12.24
N GLU A 299 2.48 25.22 -12.29
CA GLU A 299 2.28 25.97 -13.54
C GLU A 299 3.42 25.74 -14.53
N ALA A 300 4.66 25.74 -14.04
CA ALA A 300 5.83 25.47 -14.87
C ALA A 300 5.81 24.07 -15.49
N LEU A 301 5.36 23.03 -14.75
CA LEU A 301 5.17 21.69 -15.32
C LEU A 301 4.11 21.69 -16.42
N LEU A 302 2.94 22.28 -16.17
CA LEU A 302 1.85 22.27 -17.17
C LEU A 302 2.29 22.99 -18.46
N ASN A 303 2.98 24.13 -18.34
CA ASN A 303 3.55 24.84 -19.48
C ASN A 303 4.64 24.03 -20.19
N CYS A 304 5.50 23.33 -19.43
CA CYS A 304 6.49 22.42 -19.98
C CYS A 304 5.81 21.33 -20.83
N LEU A 305 4.85 20.61 -20.26
CA LEU A 305 4.14 19.52 -20.95
C LEU A 305 3.37 20.01 -22.19
N CYS A 306 2.82 21.22 -22.14
CA CYS A 306 2.15 21.86 -23.30
C CYS A 306 3.11 22.03 -24.49
N ASN A 307 4.36 22.39 -24.23
CA ASN A 307 5.36 22.62 -25.28
C ASN A 307 5.99 21.31 -25.83
N LEU A 308 5.94 20.22 -25.06
CA LEU A 308 6.52 18.92 -25.43
C LEU A 308 5.59 18.14 -26.39
N THR A 309 5.47 18.65 -27.62
CA THR A 309 4.53 18.13 -28.63
C THR A 309 4.89 16.74 -29.19
N GLU A 310 6.15 16.31 -29.10
CA GLU A 310 6.63 15.00 -29.55
C GLU A 310 6.70 13.95 -28.42
N LEU A 311 6.23 14.30 -27.21
CA LEU A 311 6.32 13.43 -26.04
C LEU A 311 5.44 12.18 -26.20
N ARG A 312 6.07 11.00 -26.11
CA ARG A 312 5.42 9.69 -26.21
C ARG A 312 5.41 8.93 -24.90
N THR A 313 6.42 9.13 -24.06
CA THR A 313 6.53 8.48 -22.75
C THR A 313 6.77 9.53 -21.67
N LEU A 314 5.87 9.58 -20.69
CA LEU A 314 5.98 10.43 -19.52
C LEU A 314 5.90 9.57 -18.27
N HIS A 315 6.93 9.65 -17.44
CA HIS A 315 6.92 9.08 -16.09
C HIS A 315 6.99 10.20 -15.07
N VAL A 316 6.05 10.21 -14.14
CA VAL A 316 6.01 11.14 -13.01
C VAL A 316 6.01 10.33 -11.74
N PHE A 317 7.08 10.45 -10.96
CA PHE A 317 7.18 9.81 -9.66
C PHE A 317 7.00 10.86 -8.57
N SER A 318 6.03 10.64 -7.69
CA SER A 318 5.70 11.58 -6.61
C SER A 318 5.40 10.83 -5.33
N GLN A 319 6.26 10.98 -4.33
CA GLN A 319 6.15 10.23 -3.08
C GLN A 319 5.12 10.85 -2.12
N ASP A 320 5.15 12.18 -1.98
CA ASP A 320 4.34 12.94 -1.02
C ASP A 320 3.66 14.19 -1.61
N VAL A 321 3.76 14.41 -2.93
CA VAL A 321 3.15 15.56 -3.60
C VAL A 321 1.91 15.13 -4.39
N SER A 322 0.76 15.71 -4.04
CA SER A 322 -0.46 15.51 -4.82
C SER A 322 -0.35 16.17 -6.20
N LEU A 323 -0.62 15.37 -7.22
CA LEU A 323 -0.77 15.75 -8.62
C LEU A 323 -2.21 16.17 -8.96
N ASP A 324 -3.08 16.39 -7.96
CA ASP A 324 -4.49 16.72 -8.17
C ASP A 324 -4.71 18.02 -8.96
N PHE A 325 -3.70 18.90 -9.02
CA PHE A 325 -3.73 20.07 -9.89
C PHE A 325 -3.87 19.71 -11.38
N MET A 326 -3.49 18.48 -11.77
CA MET A 326 -3.67 17.94 -13.12
C MET A 326 -5.07 17.31 -13.34
N LEU A 327 -5.96 17.29 -12.34
CA LEU A 327 -7.35 16.81 -12.47
C LEU A 327 -8.31 17.85 -13.05
N GLY A 328 -7.85 19.11 -13.18
CA GLY A 328 -8.64 20.25 -13.65
C GLY A 328 -9.26 20.03 -15.04
N SER A 329 -10.27 20.83 -15.35
CA SER A 329 -11.00 20.78 -16.62
C SER A 329 -10.28 21.44 -17.80
N ASP A 330 -9.17 22.14 -17.55
CA ASP A 330 -8.30 22.66 -18.60
C ASP A 330 -7.17 21.66 -18.87
N TRP A 331 -7.29 20.93 -19.98
CA TRP A 331 -6.34 19.92 -20.43
C TRP A 331 -5.65 20.31 -21.73
N THR A 332 -5.61 21.60 -22.05
CA THR A 332 -4.89 22.14 -23.21
C THR A 332 -3.39 21.80 -23.19
N TRP A 333 -2.83 21.58 -22.00
CA TRP A 333 -1.44 21.17 -21.79
C TRP A 333 -1.17 19.68 -22.07
N ALA A 334 -2.18 18.84 -22.27
CA ALA A 334 -2.00 17.39 -22.33
C ALA A 334 -1.26 16.97 -23.62
N PRO A 335 -0.16 16.19 -23.52
CA PRO A 335 0.64 15.78 -24.68
C PRO A 335 -0.14 14.80 -25.58
N GLN A 336 -0.57 15.25 -26.77
CA GLN A 336 -1.49 14.51 -27.65
C GLN A 336 -0.90 13.22 -28.25
N ARG A 337 0.43 13.10 -28.28
CA ARG A 337 1.15 11.92 -28.81
C ARG A 337 1.53 10.90 -27.73
N LEU A 338 1.06 11.09 -26.49
CA LEU A 338 1.44 10.23 -25.38
C LEU A 338 0.92 8.80 -25.60
N GLN A 339 1.84 7.85 -25.57
CA GLN A 339 1.59 6.42 -25.72
C GLN A 339 1.78 5.66 -24.40
N ARG A 340 2.63 6.19 -23.51
CA ARG A 340 2.91 5.64 -22.19
C ARG A 340 2.86 6.73 -21.13
N PHE A 341 2.04 6.51 -20.11
CA PHE A 341 1.96 7.38 -18.94
C PHE A 341 2.16 6.57 -17.66
N THR A 342 3.05 7.04 -16.79
CA THR A 342 3.21 6.51 -15.44
C THR A 342 3.07 7.62 -14.41
N ALA A 343 2.23 7.41 -13.40
CA ALA A 343 2.12 8.29 -12.24
C ALA A 343 1.98 7.46 -10.95
N CYS A 344 3.10 7.31 -10.23
CA CYS A 344 3.20 6.43 -9.05
C CYS A 344 4.14 7.03 -7.98
N VAL A 345 4.15 6.46 -6.78
CA VAL A 345 5.04 6.86 -5.67
C VAL A 345 6.49 6.38 -5.89
N HIS A 346 6.66 5.22 -6.53
CA HIS A 346 7.97 4.58 -6.72
C HIS A 346 8.20 4.12 -8.16
N ARG A 347 9.48 3.96 -8.53
CA ARG A 347 9.92 3.42 -9.82
C ARG A 347 9.51 1.96 -10.02
N HIS A 348 9.30 1.23 -8.94
CA HIS A 348 8.95 -0.19 -8.98
C HIS A 348 7.44 -0.34 -9.14
N THR A 349 6.97 -0.24 -10.39
CA THR A 349 5.66 -0.75 -10.83
C THR A 349 5.72 -2.28 -10.92
N GLY A 350 6.26 -2.94 -9.89
CA GLY A 350 6.43 -4.39 -9.78
C GLY A 350 5.36 -5.00 -8.88
N ASP A 351 5.57 -6.24 -8.45
CA ASP A 351 4.83 -6.80 -7.32
C ASP A 351 5.01 -5.88 -6.10
N ILE A 352 3.90 -5.34 -5.57
CA ILE A 352 3.91 -4.41 -4.43
C ILE A 352 4.58 -5.03 -3.20
N PHE A 353 4.58 -6.36 -3.09
CA PHE A 353 5.19 -7.08 -1.98
C PHE A 353 6.72 -7.15 -2.05
N ARG A 354 7.35 -6.59 -3.10
CA ARG A 354 8.80 -6.34 -3.16
C ARG A 354 9.22 -5.04 -2.47
N LEU A 355 8.26 -4.20 -2.10
CA LEU A 355 8.52 -2.99 -1.32
C LEU A 355 8.85 -3.36 0.14
N SER A 356 9.40 -2.39 0.89
CA SER A 356 9.50 -2.52 2.35
C SER A 356 8.11 -2.82 2.93
N PRO A 357 7.98 -3.70 3.95
CA PRO A 357 6.69 -4.01 4.57
C PRO A 357 5.89 -2.77 5.03
N SER A 358 6.60 -1.70 5.41
CA SER A 358 6.03 -0.40 5.80
C SER A 358 5.50 0.45 4.64
N SER A 359 5.88 0.15 3.40
CA SER A 359 5.47 0.88 2.19
C SER A 359 4.32 0.19 1.45
N ILE A 360 3.98 -1.04 1.84
CA ILE A 360 2.86 -1.79 1.26
C ILE A 360 1.56 -1.17 1.77
N TRP A 361 0.62 -0.95 0.86
CA TRP A 361 -0.62 -0.21 1.14
C TRP A 361 -0.38 1.22 1.63
N SER A 362 0.70 1.88 1.17
CA SER A 362 0.97 3.30 1.44
C SER A 362 -0.28 4.15 1.25
N GLU A 363 -0.57 5.01 2.22
CA GLU A 363 -1.69 5.96 2.15
C GLU A 363 -1.43 7.11 1.16
N SER A 364 -0.18 7.30 0.72
CA SER A 364 0.16 8.35 -0.23
C SER A 364 -0.17 7.91 -1.66
N SER A 365 -0.90 8.76 -2.39
CA SER A 365 -1.20 8.57 -3.80
C SER A 365 -0.96 9.88 -4.55
N PRO A 366 -0.30 9.86 -5.73
CA PRO A 366 -0.15 11.05 -6.55
C PRO A 366 -1.50 11.65 -6.94
N PHE A 367 -2.51 10.82 -7.18
CA PHE A 367 -3.85 11.27 -7.56
C PHE A 367 -4.90 10.83 -6.55
N SER A 368 -5.87 11.69 -6.24
CA SER A 368 -7.04 11.29 -5.45
C SER A 368 -8.03 10.44 -6.25
N ARG A 369 -8.12 10.69 -7.57
CA ARG A 369 -9.01 10.03 -8.54
C ARG A 369 -8.37 9.97 -9.92
N LEU A 370 -9.00 9.25 -10.86
CA LEU A 370 -8.52 9.19 -12.23
C LEU A 370 -8.58 10.57 -12.92
N PRO A 371 -7.49 11.04 -13.57
CA PRO A 371 -7.52 12.29 -14.34
C PRO A 371 -8.42 12.23 -15.58
N ASN A 372 -9.31 13.23 -15.72
CA ASN A 372 -10.32 13.27 -16.79
C ASN A 372 -9.72 13.38 -18.20
N TRP A 373 -8.57 14.01 -18.35
CA TRP A 373 -7.91 14.21 -19.65
C TRP A 373 -7.39 12.91 -20.27
N ILE A 374 -7.20 11.84 -19.47
CA ILE A 374 -6.86 10.50 -19.98
C ILE A 374 -7.93 10.01 -20.97
N LYS A 375 -9.21 10.39 -20.75
CA LYS A 375 -10.32 10.02 -21.63
C LYS A 375 -10.30 10.76 -22.98
N LEU A 376 -10.06 12.06 -22.93
CA LEU A 376 -10.40 12.98 -24.03
C LEU A 376 -9.21 13.29 -24.96
N SER A 377 -7.99 13.21 -24.44
CA SER A 377 -6.80 13.72 -25.13
C SER A 377 -5.84 12.63 -25.63
N LEU A 378 -6.03 11.36 -25.25
CA LEU A 378 -5.03 10.30 -25.45
C LEU A 378 -5.57 9.03 -26.16
N PRO A 379 -6.03 9.12 -27.42
CA PRO A 379 -6.52 7.95 -28.15
C PRO A 379 -5.45 6.88 -28.40
N ASN A 380 -4.17 7.26 -28.37
CA ASN A 380 -3.02 6.39 -28.63
C ASN A 380 -2.37 5.82 -27.35
N LEU A 381 -2.95 6.08 -26.17
CA LEU A 381 -2.42 5.56 -24.92
C LEU A 381 -2.49 4.04 -24.92
N SER A 382 -1.32 3.40 -24.97
CA SER A 382 -1.17 1.95 -25.02
C SER A 382 -0.75 1.37 -23.68
N HIS A 383 -0.10 2.18 -22.84
CA HIS A 383 0.41 1.77 -21.54
C HIS A 383 0.07 2.82 -20.50
N LEU A 384 -0.64 2.41 -19.45
CA LEU A 384 -0.97 3.27 -18.33
C LEU A 384 -0.57 2.57 -17.03
N ALA A 385 0.27 3.22 -16.24
CA ALA A 385 0.56 2.83 -14.87
C ALA A 385 0.16 3.99 -13.95
N ILE A 386 -0.85 3.80 -13.11
CA ILE A 386 -1.38 4.89 -12.29
C ILE A 386 -1.78 4.42 -10.91
N MET A 387 -1.37 5.20 -9.91
CA MET A 387 -1.80 5.06 -8.53
C MET A 387 -2.83 6.14 -8.20
N VAL A 388 -4.00 5.71 -7.72
CA VAL A 388 -5.11 6.58 -7.32
C VAL A 388 -5.57 6.25 -5.90
N ASN A 389 -6.03 7.25 -5.16
CA ASN A 389 -6.54 7.04 -3.81
C ASN A 389 -7.87 6.26 -3.84
N THR A 390 -8.78 6.64 -4.73
CA THR A 390 -10.06 5.96 -4.94
C THR A 390 -10.34 5.79 -6.43
N LEU A 391 -10.99 4.69 -6.81
CA LEU A 391 -11.40 4.43 -8.19
C LEU A 391 -12.90 4.10 -8.27
N PRO A 392 -13.75 5.11 -8.48
CA PRO A 392 -15.17 4.90 -8.76
C PRO A 392 -15.42 4.07 -10.03
N ARG A 393 -16.53 3.31 -10.06
CA ARG A 393 -16.97 2.51 -11.24
C ARG A 393 -16.98 3.31 -12.55
N LYS A 394 -17.39 4.58 -12.51
CA LYS A 394 -17.41 5.47 -13.69
C LYS A 394 -16.01 5.69 -14.30
N ASP A 395 -14.97 5.74 -13.46
CA ASP A 395 -13.59 5.99 -13.87
C ASP A 395 -12.98 4.70 -14.45
N LEU A 396 -13.34 3.53 -13.92
CA LEU A 396 -12.96 2.25 -14.52
C LEU A 396 -13.59 2.08 -15.93
N ARG A 397 -14.84 2.51 -16.13
CA ARG A 397 -15.47 2.52 -17.47
C ARG A 397 -14.74 3.42 -18.46
N VAL A 398 -14.18 4.54 -17.99
CA VAL A 398 -13.34 5.42 -18.81
C VAL A 398 -12.10 4.68 -19.28
N LEU A 399 -11.38 4.03 -18.37
CA LEU A 399 -10.21 3.20 -18.73
C LEU A 399 -10.59 2.09 -19.71
N GLY A 400 -11.74 1.44 -19.49
CA GLY A 400 -12.27 0.39 -20.35
C GLY A 400 -12.66 0.86 -21.75
N SER A 401 -12.87 2.16 -21.96
CA SER A 401 -13.19 2.73 -23.26
C SER A 401 -11.96 3.10 -24.11
N LEU A 402 -10.75 3.00 -23.57
CA LEU A 402 -9.53 3.36 -24.29
C LEU A 402 -9.21 2.33 -25.39
N PRO A 403 -9.19 2.72 -26.68
CA PRO A 403 -9.15 1.77 -27.79
C PRO A 403 -7.77 1.15 -28.02
N ALA A 404 -6.70 1.87 -27.68
CA ALA A 404 -5.32 1.45 -27.88
C ALA A 404 -4.66 0.82 -26.64
N LEU A 405 -5.36 0.80 -25.49
CA LEU A 405 -4.78 0.36 -24.22
C LEU A 405 -4.48 -1.14 -24.23
N ARG A 406 -3.18 -1.48 -24.17
CA ARG A 406 -2.65 -2.85 -24.18
C ARG A 406 -2.19 -3.30 -22.81
N SER A 407 -1.75 -2.36 -21.97
CA SER A 407 -1.31 -2.65 -20.61
C SER A 407 -1.83 -1.62 -19.63
N LEU A 408 -2.34 -2.10 -18.51
CA LEU A 408 -2.82 -1.29 -17.40
C LEU A 408 -2.20 -1.81 -16.10
N ASP A 409 -1.49 -0.95 -15.38
CA ASP A 409 -1.08 -1.15 -14.00
C ASP A 409 -1.82 -0.14 -13.12
N LEU A 410 -2.69 -0.64 -12.25
CA LEU A 410 -3.63 0.17 -11.51
C LEU A 410 -3.51 -0.13 -10.02
N HIS A 411 -3.03 0.84 -9.26
CA HIS A 411 -2.95 0.76 -7.81
C HIS A 411 -4.01 1.65 -7.17
N VAL A 412 -4.93 1.05 -6.41
CA VAL A 412 -6.00 1.75 -5.71
C VAL A 412 -5.79 1.64 -4.20
N VAL A 413 -5.48 2.76 -3.55
CA VAL A 413 -5.13 2.81 -2.11
C VAL A 413 -6.31 2.44 -1.22
N LYS A 414 -7.48 3.05 -1.44
CA LYS A 414 -8.68 2.86 -0.63
C LYS A 414 -9.77 2.13 -1.41
N ALA A 415 -10.33 1.09 -0.80
CA ALA A 415 -11.47 0.37 -1.34
C ALA A 415 -12.71 1.29 -1.43
N CYS A 416 -13.51 1.15 -2.49
CA CYS A 416 -14.81 1.80 -2.60
C CYS A 416 -15.88 0.90 -1.96
N ALA A 417 -16.73 1.46 -1.09
CA ALA A 417 -17.62 0.70 -0.22
C ALA A 417 -18.67 -0.19 -0.95
N ARG A 418 -18.96 -1.34 -0.31
CA ARG A 418 -20.05 -2.35 -0.41
C ARG A 418 -20.52 -2.87 -1.76
N GLU A 419 -20.47 -2.10 -2.83
CA GLU A 419 -20.83 -2.57 -4.16
C GLU A 419 -19.55 -2.83 -4.96
N GLY A 420 -19.13 -4.10 -5.06
CA GLY A 420 -17.95 -4.51 -5.82
C GLY A 420 -17.82 -3.81 -7.18
N MET A 421 -16.61 -3.51 -7.60
CA MET A 421 -16.31 -2.91 -8.89
C MET A 421 -16.49 -3.92 -10.03
N GLU A 422 -17.70 -3.96 -10.58
CA GLU A 422 -18.04 -4.80 -11.73
C GLU A 422 -17.38 -4.29 -13.02
N THR A 423 -16.54 -5.12 -13.63
CA THR A 423 -16.11 -4.91 -15.02
C THR A 423 -17.21 -5.46 -15.95
N ILE A 424 -17.93 -4.54 -16.60
CA ILE A 424 -19.07 -4.90 -17.45
C ILE A 424 -18.55 -5.46 -18.79
N GLY A 425 -18.83 -6.73 -19.06
CA GLY A 425 -19.32 -7.15 -20.37
C GLY A 425 -20.85 -7.35 -20.25
N SER A 426 -21.62 -6.89 -21.24
CA SER A 426 -23.03 -6.48 -21.06
C SER A 426 -23.96 -7.57 -20.50
N SER A 427 -24.94 -7.15 -19.70
CA SER A 427 -26.15 -7.93 -19.36
C SER A 427 -27.40 -7.45 -20.13
N SER A 428 -27.27 -6.43 -21.00
CA SER A 428 -28.39 -5.89 -21.79
C SER A 428 -28.16 -6.04 -23.29
N ALA A 429 -29.25 -6.38 -23.99
CA ALA A 429 -29.31 -6.65 -25.44
C ALA A 429 -29.11 -5.40 -26.33
N ASP A 430 -29.00 -4.20 -25.77
CA ASP A 430 -28.78 -2.96 -26.52
C ASP A 430 -27.31 -2.51 -26.45
N HIS A 431 -26.64 -2.61 -27.61
CA HIS A 431 -25.29 -2.13 -27.93
C HIS A 431 -24.13 -2.60 -27.03
N ALA A 432 -23.55 -3.75 -27.40
CA ALA A 432 -22.34 -4.34 -26.82
C ALA A 432 -21.10 -3.43 -26.97
N VAL A 433 -20.78 -2.65 -25.94
CA VAL A 433 -19.47 -2.02 -25.80
C VAL A 433 -18.57 -2.98 -25.03
N VAL A 434 -17.64 -3.62 -25.74
CA VAL A 434 -16.59 -4.46 -25.12
C VAL A 434 -15.69 -3.55 -24.29
N ALA A 435 -15.68 -3.75 -22.96
CA ALA A 435 -14.74 -3.08 -22.09
C ALA A 435 -13.33 -3.65 -22.30
N PHE A 436 -12.34 -2.75 -22.42
CA PHE A 436 -10.92 -3.08 -22.62
C PHE A 436 -10.67 -3.95 -23.86
N PRO A 437 -10.99 -3.46 -25.08
CA PRO A 437 -10.99 -4.28 -26.30
C PRO A 437 -9.60 -4.79 -26.72
N CYS A 438 -8.53 -4.11 -26.27
CA CYS A 438 -7.15 -4.39 -26.67
C CYS A 438 -6.23 -4.76 -25.50
N LEU A 439 -6.75 -4.81 -24.27
CA LEU A 439 -5.94 -5.01 -23.07
C LEU A 439 -5.40 -6.45 -23.04
N ALA A 440 -4.09 -6.59 -22.99
CA ALA A 440 -3.36 -7.85 -22.95
C ALA A 440 -2.74 -8.12 -21.57
N ASN A 441 -2.33 -7.06 -20.86
CA ASN A 441 -1.76 -7.13 -19.53
C ASN A 441 -2.55 -6.26 -18.56
N PHE A 442 -3.00 -6.84 -17.45
CA PHE A 442 -3.67 -6.09 -16.40
C PHE A 442 -3.04 -6.42 -15.05
N ARG A 443 -2.49 -5.41 -14.39
CA ARG A 443 -2.12 -5.48 -12.99
C ARG A 443 -3.08 -4.61 -12.18
N TYR A 444 -3.56 -5.18 -11.09
CA TYR A 444 -4.41 -4.50 -10.14
C TYR A 444 -3.94 -4.78 -8.71
N ALA A 445 -3.55 -3.72 -8.02
CA ALA A 445 -3.22 -3.74 -6.61
C ALA A 445 -4.25 -2.91 -5.84
N SER A 446 -4.90 -3.49 -4.84
CA SER A 446 -5.74 -2.73 -3.92
C SER A 446 -5.83 -3.42 -2.58
N ARG A 447 -5.92 -2.63 -1.51
CA ARG A 447 -6.02 -3.15 -0.14
C ARG A 447 -7.19 -4.14 -0.02
N ALA A 448 -8.32 -3.84 -0.65
CA ALA A 448 -9.42 -4.79 -0.81
C ALA A 448 -9.70 -4.99 -2.29
N VAL A 449 -9.61 -6.23 -2.79
CA VAL A 449 -9.90 -6.50 -4.21
C VAL A 449 -11.41 -6.51 -4.45
N GLY A 450 -11.89 -5.45 -5.09
CA GLY A 450 -13.31 -5.31 -5.44
C GLY A 450 -13.62 -5.67 -6.89
N LEU A 451 -12.72 -6.28 -7.65
CA LEU A 451 -12.94 -6.52 -9.08
C LEU A 451 -13.76 -7.79 -9.32
N VAL A 452 -14.82 -7.68 -10.10
CA VAL A 452 -15.58 -8.83 -10.61
C VAL A 452 -15.56 -8.82 -12.14
N PHE A 453 -15.05 -9.89 -12.73
CA PHE A 453 -14.95 -10.09 -14.18
C PHE A 453 -16.18 -10.81 -14.73
N ARG A 454 -16.98 -10.13 -15.55
CA ARG A 454 -18.14 -10.72 -16.24
C ARG A 454 -17.79 -11.22 -17.64
N ARG A 455 -18.69 -12.03 -18.23
CA ARG A 455 -18.56 -12.53 -19.61
C ARG A 455 -18.25 -11.38 -20.58
N GLN A 456 -17.35 -11.61 -21.53
CA GLN A 456 -16.88 -10.63 -22.52
C GLN A 456 -16.05 -9.46 -21.96
N ALA A 457 -15.72 -9.45 -20.66
CA ALA A 457 -14.74 -8.52 -20.13
C ALA A 457 -13.35 -8.85 -20.69
N MET A 458 -12.60 -7.83 -21.14
CA MET A 458 -11.18 -7.93 -21.51
C MET A 458 -10.83 -9.12 -22.45
N PRO A 459 -11.42 -9.20 -23.65
CA PRO A 459 -11.36 -10.41 -24.49
C PRO A 459 -9.95 -10.80 -24.97
N LYS A 460 -8.97 -9.90 -24.90
CA LYS A 460 -7.58 -10.15 -25.31
C LYS A 460 -6.61 -10.29 -24.13
N LEU A 461 -7.11 -10.32 -22.89
CA LEU A 461 -6.28 -10.36 -21.70
C LEU A 461 -5.50 -11.67 -21.63
N GLN A 462 -4.18 -11.60 -21.57
CA GLN A 462 -3.27 -12.75 -21.50
C GLN A 462 -2.62 -12.88 -20.13
N VAL A 463 -2.31 -11.76 -19.47
CA VAL A 463 -1.65 -11.75 -18.16
C VAL A 463 -2.48 -10.93 -17.18
N LEU A 464 -2.88 -11.55 -16.07
CA LEU A 464 -3.54 -10.90 -14.95
C LEU A 464 -2.66 -10.99 -13.70
N SER A 465 -2.36 -9.85 -13.08
CA SER A 465 -1.60 -9.78 -11.83
C SER A 465 -2.45 -9.09 -10.75
N LEU A 466 -2.71 -9.78 -9.65
CA LEU A 466 -3.54 -9.28 -8.55
C LEU A 466 -2.73 -9.21 -7.26
N SER A 467 -2.88 -8.12 -6.51
CA SER A 467 -2.33 -7.99 -5.17
C SER A 467 -3.39 -7.40 -4.24
N PHE A 468 -3.67 -8.06 -3.12
CA PHE A 468 -4.68 -7.61 -2.15
C PHE A 468 -4.48 -8.21 -0.75
N ASP A 469 -5.13 -7.60 0.23
CA ASP A 469 -5.19 -8.09 1.61
C ASP A 469 -6.41 -8.99 1.82
N VAL A 470 -6.17 -10.18 2.37
CA VAL A 470 -7.20 -11.22 2.52
C VAL A 470 -8.25 -10.79 3.54
N ALA A 471 -7.82 -10.29 4.70
CA ALA A 471 -8.71 -9.89 5.78
C ALA A 471 -9.58 -8.70 5.35
N GLU A 472 -8.95 -7.69 4.73
CA GLU A 472 -9.67 -6.49 4.26
C GLU A 472 -10.63 -6.84 3.12
N THR A 473 -10.24 -7.70 2.18
CA THR A 473 -11.12 -8.14 1.09
C THR A 473 -12.33 -8.89 1.65
N LYS A 474 -12.12 -9.83 2.58
CA LYS A 474 -13.21 -10.57 3.23
C LYS A 474 -14.14 -9.62 3.99
N TYR A 475 -13.57 -8.65 4.71
CA TYR A 475 -14.32 -7.67 5.48
C TYR A 475 -15.17 -6.74 4.59
N VAL A 476 -14.60 -6.23 3.50
CA VAL A 476 -15.27 -5.23 2.64
C VAL A 476 -16.28 -5.87 1.69
N TYR A 477 -15.95 -7.03 1.10
CA TYR A 477 -16.75 -7.65 0.03
C TYR A 477 -17.40 -8.99 0.41
N GLY A 478 -16.95 -9.66 1.48
CA GLY A 478 -17.58 -10.89 1.99
C GLY A 478 -17.10 -12.19 1.35
N ASP A 479 -16.54 -12.14 0.15
CA ASP A 479 -16.03 -13.30 -0.58
C ASP A 479 -14.81 -12.95 -1.46
N PHE A 480 -14.33 -13.95 -2.20
CA PHE A 480 -13.20 -13.86 -3.12
C PHE A 480 -13.59 -14.29 -4.54
N ASP A 481 -14.87 -14.13 -4.91
CA ASP A 481 -15.34 -14.49 -6.26
C ASP A 481 -15.04 -13.36 -7.25
N LEU A 482 -13.91 -13.50 -7.92
CA LEU A 482 -13.44 -12.52 -8.91
C LEU A 482 -14.00 -12.77 -10.31
N GLY A 483 -14.64 -13.91 -10.58
CA GLY A 483 -15.12 -14.27 -11.91
C GLY A 483 -14.02 -14.56 -12.95
N LEU A 484 -12.86 -15.09 -12.53
CA LEU A 484 -11.72 -15.35 -13.41
C LEU A 484 -12.07 -16.33 -14.56
N GLU A 485 -13.05 -17.22 -14.36
CA GLU A 485 -13.54 -18.16 -15.36
C GLU A 485 -14.17 -17.49 -16.60
N ASN A 486 -14.51 -16.20 -16.52
CA ASN A 486 -15.05 -15.43 -17.63
C ASN A 486 -13.99 -14.86 -18.59
N LEU A 487 -12.70 -14.96 -18.24
CA LEU A 487 -11.58 -14.40 -19.01
C LEU A 487 -11.01 -15.42 -20.01
N THR A 488 -11.52 -15.40 -21.25
CA THR A 488 -11.31 -16.48 -22.24
C THR A 488 -9.93 -16.56 -22.91
N SER A 489 -9.11 -15.50 -22.84
CA SER A 489 -7.78 -15.45 -23.48
C SER A 489 -6.62 -15.56 -22.49
N LEU A 490 -6.92 -15.80 -21.21
CA LEU A 490 -5.97 -15.69 -20.11
C LEU A 490 -4.93 -16.81 -20.17
N LYS A 491 -3.64 -16.48 -20.05
CA LYS A 491 -2.53 -17.45 -20.09
C LYS A 491 -1.82 -17.57 -18.75
N VAL A 492 -1.69 -16.45 -18.04
CA VAL A 492 -0.96 -16.36 -16.78
C VAL A 492 -1.78 -15.56 -15.77
N VAL A 493 -1.89 -16.10 -14.56
CA VAL A 493 -2.47 -15.45 -13.39
C VAL A 493 -1.41 -15.43 -12.29
N ASP A 494 -1.00 -14.23 -11.88
CA ASP A 494 -0.08 -14.00 -10.77
C ASP A 494 -0.85 -13.35 -9.62
N VAL A 495 -0.92 -13.99 -8.47
CA VAL A 495 -1.63 -13.48 -7.30
C VAL A 495 -0.70 -13.43 -6.10
N GLY A 496 -0.49 -12.23 -5.55
CA GLY A 496 0.09 -12.04 -4.23
C GLY A 496 -1.01 -11.73 -3.21
N ILE A 497 -1.07 -12.47 -2.11
CA ILE A 497 -2.01 -12.23 -1.01
C ILE A 497 -1.28 -11.79 0.26
N ASP A 498 -1.73 -10.69 0.85
CA ASP A 498 -1.29 -10.24 2.17
C ASP A 498 -2.05 -11.04 3.23
N CYS A 499 -1.31 -11.79 4.05
CA CYS A 499 -1.88 -12.63 5.10
C CYS A 499 -1.98 -11.91 6.45
N ARG A 500 -1.51 -10.67 6.59
CA ARG A 500 -1.61 -9.94 7.86
C ARG A 500 -3.06 -9.86 8.29
N CYS A 501 -3.31 -10.08 9.58
CA CYS A 501 -4.65 -10.02 10.19
C CYS A 501 -5.67 -11.05 9.68
N ALA A 502 -5.35 -11.87 8.67
CA ALA A 502 -6.22 -12.91 8.16
C ALA A 502 -6.06 -14.20 8.96
N THR A 503 -7.18 -14.85 9.28
CA THR A 503 -7.15 -16.19 9.87
C THR A 503 -6.62 -17.23 8.87
N PRO A 504 -6.06 -18.37 9.33
CA PRO A 504 -5.69 -19.47 8.44
C PRO A 504 -6.83 -19.92 7.52
N TRP A 505 -8.08 -19.88 8.00
CA TRP A 505 -9.26 -20.27 7.22
C TRP A 505 -9.60 -19.27 6.13
N GLU A 506 -9.51 -17.96 6.38
CA GLU A 506 -9.75 -16.93 5.35
C GLU A 506 -8.70 -16.99 4.25
N VAL A 507 -7.43 -17.25 4.61
CA VAL A 507 -6.37 -17.45 3.61
C VAL A 507 -6.68 -18.69 2.76
N LEU A 508 -7.09 -19.80 3.38
CA LEU A 508 -7.47 -21.01 2.64
C LEU A 508 -8.71 -20.79 1.76
N ASP A 509 -9.71 -20.04 2.23
CA ASP A 509 -10.92 -19.67 1.48
C ASP A 509 -10.55 -18.85 0.23
N ALA A 510 -9.72 -17.83 0.39
CA ALA A 510 -9.21 -17.02 -0.72
C ALA A 510 -8.46 -17.86 -1.76
N GLU A 511 -7.54 -18.72 -1.31
CA GLU A 511 -6.81 -19.60 -2.21
C GLU A 511 -7.71 -20.60 -2.93
N ALA A 512 -8.71 -21.16 -2.23
CA ALA A 512 -9.65 -22.10 -2.80
C ALA A 512 -10.50 -21.44 -3.88
N ALA A 513 -11.03 -20.23 -3.64
CA ALA A 513 -11.79 -19.46 -4.62
C ALA A 513 -10.96 -19.16 -5.89
N ILE A 514 -9.71 -18.73 -5.73
CA ILE A 514 -8.81 -18.42 -6.86
C ILE A 514 -8.44 -19.69 -7.64
N LYS A 515 -8.07 -20.77 -6.94
CA LYS A 515 -7.74 -22.06 -7.59
C LYS A 515 -8.95 -22.64 -8.33
N ASN A 516 -10.15 -22.52 -7.75
CA ASN A 516 -11.39 -23.01 -8.36
C ASN A 516 -11.74 -22.21 -9.62
N SER A 517 -11.69 -20.88 -9.57
CA SER A 517 -11.99 -20.03 -10.74
C SER A 517 -10.97 -20.22 -11.88
N VAL A 518 -9.67 -20.39 -11.56
CA VAL A 518 -8.65 -20.75 -12.55
C VAL A 518 -8.90 -22.13 -13.16
N LYS A 519 -9.29 -23.12 -12.35
CA LYS A 519 -9.62 -24.48 -12.83
C LYS A 519 -10.81 -24.49 -13.78
N LEU A 520 -11.81 -23.64 -13.52
CA LEU A 520 -13.02 -23.49 -14.34
C LEU A 520 -12.78 -22.63 -15.59
N ASN A 521 -11.67 -21.90 -15.67
CA ASN A 521 -11.37 -21.04 -16.81
C ASN A 521 -11.09 -21.89 -18.08
N PRO A 522 -11.71 -21.55 -19.23
CA PRO A 522 -11.59 -22.32 -20.46
C PRO A 522 -10.18 -22.33 -21.09
N SER A 523 -9.32 -21.36 -20.80
CA SER A 523 -7.96 -21.30 -21.33
C SER A 523 -6.91 -21.98 -20.44
N HIS A 524 -7.32 -22.53 -19.29
CA HIS A 524 -6.43 -23.20 -18.32
C HIS A 524 -5.12 -22.43 -18.04
N PRO A 525 -5.21 -21.18 -17.54
CA PRO A 525 -4.02 -20.37 -17.33
C PRO A 525 -3.11 -20.94 -16.24
N THR A 526 -1.82 -20.69 -16.36
CA THR A 526 -0.84 -20.98 -15.31
C THR A 526 -1.08 -20.04 -14.12
N LEU A 527 -1.16 -20.60 -12.91
CA LEU A 527 -1.32 -19.84 -11.67
C LEU A 527 -0.01 -19.82 -10.88
N ASP A 528 0.49 -18.63 -10.57
CA ASP A 528 1.45 -18.37 -9.50
C ASP A 528 0.71 -17.67 -8.35
N LEU A 529 0.69 -18.29 -7.18
CA LEU A 529 -0.03 -17.79 -6.00
C LEU A 529 0.95 -17.73 -4.83
N ARG A 530 1.20 -16.52 -4.32
CA ARG A 530 2.20 -16.23 -3.30
C ARG A 530 1.55 -15.68 -2.04
N ARG A 531 1.86 -16.29 -0.90
CA ARG A 531 1.52 -15.76 0.43
C ARG A 531 2.61 -14.81 0.91
N HIS A 532 2.21 -13.64 1.37
CA HIS A 532 3.09 -12.67 2.00
C HIS A 532 2.73 -12.49 3.48
N PHE A 533 3.73 -12.22 4.32
CA PHE A 533 3.55 -11.94 5.76
C PHE A 533 2.86 -13.04 6.59
N VAL A 534 3.04 -14.31 6.23
CA VAL A 534 2.44 -15.46 6.93
C VAL A 534 2.80 -15.50 8.43
N ARG A 535 4.00 -15.02 8.80
CA ARG A 535 4.44 -14.97 10.21
C ARG A 535 3.69 -13.94 11.05
N GLU A 536 3.03 -12.98 10.41
CA GLU A 536 2.25 -11.91 11.02
C GLU A 536 0.74 -12.23 11.02
N MET A 537 0.37 -13.45 10.62
CA MET A 537 -0.99 -13.96 10.81
C MET A 537 -1.27 -14.12 12.31
N PRO A 538 -2.49 -13.85 12.78
CA PRO A 538 -2.93 -14.28 14.10
C PRO A 538 -2.94 -15.82 14.12
N TRP A 539 -1.84 -16.42 14.61
CA TRP A 539 -1.81 -17.84 14.91
C TRP A 539 -2.70 -18.07 16.11
N ASN A 540 -3.96 -18.41 15.84
CA ASN A 540 -4.77 -19.03 16.87
C ASN A 540 -4.10 -20.38 17.14
N THR A 541 -3.35 -20.50 18.25
CA THR A 541 -3.11 -21.80 18.88
C THR A 541 -4.49 -22.36 19.15
N THR A 542 -4.95 -23.21 18.23
CA THR A 542 -6.12 -24.05 18.44
C THR A 542 -5.67 -25.05 19.49
N ILE A 543 -5.79 -24.66 20.76
CA ILE A 543 -5.79 -25.63 21.84
C ILE A 543 -7.17 -26.27 21.80
N GLU A 544 -7.14 -27.59 21.76
CA GLU A 544 -8.24 -28.52 21.77
C GLU A 544 -9.42 -28.03 22.61
N ILE A 545 -10.63 -28.20 22.10
CA ILE A 545 -11.89 -28.01 22.82
C ILE A 545 -11.92 -29.03 23.97
N PRO A 546 -11.84 -28.63 25.24
CA PRO A 546 -12.42 -29.42 26.32
C PRO A 546 -13.92 -29.11 26.35
N GLU A 547 -14.72 -30.09 26.74
CA GLU A 547 -16.17 -30.07 26.73
C GLU A 547 -16.77 -28.76 27.30
N LEU A 548 -17.65 -28.14 26.51
CA LEU A 548 -18.26 -26.82 26.71
C LEU A 548 -19.02 -26.63 28.03
N GLU A 549 -19.30 -27.70 28.77
CA GLU A 549 -20.10 -27.67 30.00
C GLU A 549 -19.26 -27.29 31.24
N THR A 550 -17.97 -27.60 31.26
CA THR A 550 -17.07 -27.31 32.41
C THR A 550 -16.64 -25.84 32.48
N ILE A 551 -16.53 -25.16 31.33
CA ILE A 551 -15.98 -23.79 31.21
C ILE A 551 -16.99 -22.73 31.70
N GLN A 552 -18.30 -23.01 31.64
CA GLN A 552 -19.34 -22.09 32.13
C GLN A 552 -19.43 -22.04 33.67
N GLU A 553 -18.99 -23.09 34.38
CA GLU A 553 -19.01 -23.10 35.85
C GLU A 553 -17.84 -22.32 36.48
N GLU A 554 -16.66 -22.28 35.86
CA GLU A 554 -15.49 -21.54 36.39
C GLU A 554 -15.57 -20.02 36.15
N LEU A 555 -16.19 -19.57 35.05
CA LEU A 555 -16.49 -18.15 34.82
C LEU A 555 -17.67 -17.64 35.66
N ALA A 556 -18.37 -18.52 36.40
CA ALA A 556 -19.60 -18.19 37.12
C ALA A 556 -19.44 -17.18 38.27
N GLY A 557 -18.19 -16.85 38.67
CA GLY A 557 -17.88 -15.86 39.71
C GLY A 557 -17.46 -14.47 39.21
N LEU A 558 -17.39 -14.25 37.89
CA LEU A 558 -16.98 -12.97 37.31
C LEU A 558 -18.15 -12.25 36.64
N THR A 559 -18.23 -10.93 36.86
CA THR A 559 -19.23 -10.10 36.18
C THR A 559 -18.69 -9.62 34.83
N LYS A 560 -19.45 -9.88 33.77
CA LYS A 560 -19.14 -9.45 32.41
C LYS A 560 -19.86 -8.15 32.07
N ILE A 561 -19.10 -7.07 31.88
CA ILE A 561 -19.63 -5.71 31.65
C ILE A 561 -19.15 -5.20 30.28
N GLY A 562 -20.06 -4.64 29.48
CA GLY A 562 -19.79 -4.21 28.10
C GLY A 562 -20.40 -5.15 27.05
N PRO A 563 -19.84 -5.22 25.82
CA PRO A 563 -18.74 -4.41 25.32
C PRO A 563 -19.23 -3.02 24.87
N TRP A 564 -18.36 -2.02 24.91
CA TRP A 564 -18.58 -0.72 24.31
C TRP A 564 -17.95 -0.70 22.93
N GLY A 565 -18.69 -0.28 21.90
CA GLY A 565 -18.22 -0.29 20.52
C GLY A 565 -19.27 -0.78 19.54
N GLY A 566 -18.83 -1.05 18.31
CA GLY A 566 -19.66 -1.66 17.26
C GLY A 566 -19.56 -3.19 17.25
N SER A 567 -20.53 -3.84 16.63
CA SER A 567 -20.57 -5.30 16.44
C SER A 567 -19.79 -5.80 15.23
N GLY A 568 -18.89 -4.98 14.67
CA GLY A 568 -18.09 -5.34 13.49
C GLY A 568 -16.88 -6.19 13.87
N GLY A 569 -16.34 -6.97 12.93
CA GLY A 569 -15.23 -7.90 13.20
C GLY A 569 -15.67 -9.21 13.88
N THR A 570 -14.71 -10.06 14.20
CA THR A 570 -14.92 -11.35 14.86
C THR A 570 -15.04 -11.18 16.38
N PRO A 571 -15.96 -11.91 17.05
CA PRO A 571 -16.03 -11.91 18.51
C PRO A 571 -14.80 -12.62 19.09
N HIS A 572 -14.25 -12.04 20.16
CA HIS A 572 -13.13 -12.58 20.92
C HIS A 572 -13.47 -12.62 22.41
N ASP A 573 -13.13 -13.74 23.03
CA ASP A 573 -13.35 -13.99 24.45
C ASP A 573 -12.25 -14.91 25.01
N ILE A 574 -12.18 -15.02 26.33
CA ILE A 574 -11.24 -15.89 27.05
C ILE A 574 -11.91 -17.19 27.49
N ASN A 575 -11.14 -18.28 27.51
CA ASN A 575 -11.64 -19.63 27.83
C ASN A 575 -11.29 -20.09 29.24
N VAL A 576 -10.44 -19.34 29.97
CA VAL A 576 -10.02 -19.64 31.34
C VAL A 576 -10.33 -18.43 32.22
N ALA A 577 -10.86 -18.65 33.42
CA ALA A 577 -11.29 -17.58 34.30
C ALA A 577 -10.09 -16.75 34.83
N PRO A 578 -10.05 -15.44 34.55
CA PRO A 578 -8.93 -14.60 34.98
C PRO A 578 -9.02 -14.26 36.47
N HIS A 579 -7.93 -14.43 37.19
CA HIS A 579 -7.79 -14.03 38.59
C HIS A 579 -7.12 -12.66 38.75
N ARG A 580 -6.02 -12.42 38.03
CA ARG A 580 -5.25 -11.17 38.08
C ARG A 580 -4.69 -10.79 36.72
N LEU A 581 -4.91 -9.54 36.31
CA LEU A 581 -4.30 -8.98 35.11
C LEU A 581 -2.82 -8.66 35.34
N GLU A 582 -1.95 -9.03 34.40
CA GLU A 582 -0.49 -8.84 34.49
C GLU A 582 0.01 -7.77 33.53
N SER A 583 -0.37 -7.83 32.25
CA SER A 583 0.01 -6.82 31.27
C SER A 583 -1.06 -6.58 30.21
N VAL A 584 -1.00 -5.42 29.58
CA VAL A 584 -1.82 -5.03 28.43
C VAL A 584 -0.90 -4.44 27.36
N ILE A 585 -1.04 -4.91 26.12
CA ILE A 585 -0.31 -4.39 24.96
C ILE A 585 -1.32 -3.79 23.98
N ILE A 586 -1.08 -2.53 23.60
CA ILE A 586 -1.96 -1.73 22.75
C ILE A 586 -1.15 -1.22 21.56
N ARG A 587 -1.62 -1.51 20.36
CA ARG A 587 -1.10 -0.85 19.16
C ARG A 587 -2.06 0.24 18.73
N SER A 588 -1.56 1.46 18.63
CA SER A 588 -2.40 2.62 18.31
C SER A 588 -1.69 3.67 17.47
N ASP A 589 -2.44 4.32 16.60
CA ASP A 589 -2.08 5.55 15.87
C ASP A 589 -3.14 6.64 16.06
N ARG A 590 -3.95 6.92 15.03
CA ARG A 590 -5.17 7.71 15.10
C ARG A 590 -6.31 6.92 15.76
N VAL A 591 -6.24 5.59 15.80
CA VAL A 591 -7.23 4.69 16.42
C VAL A 591 -6.55 3.54 17.17
N ILE A 592 -7.32 2.64 17.80
CA ILE A 592 -6.78 1.40 18.38
C ILE A 592 -6.75 0.32 17.31
N ASN A 593 -5.54 -0.01 16.83
CA ASN A 593 -5.31 -1.01 15.80
C ASN A 593 -5.43 -2.42 16.38
N SER A 594 -4.77 -2.70 17.50
CA SER A 594 -4.91 -3.98 18.21
C SER A 594 -4.73 -3.88 19.72
N PHE A 595 -5.23 -4.92 20.40
CA PHE A 595 -5.26 -5.07 21.85
C PHE A 595 -4.95 -6.52 22.24
N SER A 596 -4.02 -6.72 23.17
CA SER A 596 -3.76 -8.02 23.82
C SER A 596 -3.48 -7.81 25.29
N PHE A 597 -3.60 -8.88 26.08
CA PHE A 597 -3.32 -8.83 27.50
C PHE A 597 -2.91 -10.19 28.03
N SER A 598 -2.21 -10.18 29.16
CA SER A 598 -1.85 -11.38 29.91
C SER A 598 -2.44 -11.33 31.32
N TYR A 599 -2.77 -12.50 31.85
CA TYR A 599 -3.38 -12.65 33.17
C TYR A 599 -3.00 -13.98 33.81
N TYR A 600 -3.06 -14.04 35.13
CA TYR A 600 -2.97 -15.28 35.90
C TYR A 600 -4.37 -15.80 36.21
N ASP A 601 -4.57 -17.11 36.12
CA ASP A 601 -5.75 -17.80 36.65
C ASP A 601 -5.65 -18.05 38.17
N HIS A 602 -6.63 -18.75 38.72
CA HIS A 602 -6.68 -19.09 40.15
C HIS A 602 -5.60 -20.09 40.59
N ASP A 603 -5.05 -20.88 39.67
CA ASP A 603 -3.96 -21.82 39.92
C ASP A 603 -2.58 -21.16 39.80
N GLY A 604 -2.53 -19.88 39.41
CA GLY A 604 -1.31 -19.12 39.21
C GLY A 604 -0.62 -19.41 37.87
N GLN A 605 -1.31 -20.02 36.91
CA GLN A 605 -0.82 -20.18 35.54
C GLN A 605 -1.08 -18.90 34.74
N MET A 606 -0.08 -18.48 33.95
CA MET A 606 -0.16 -17.30 33.10
C MET A 606 -0.77 -17.65 31.74
N HIS A 607 -1.74 -16.86 31.31
CA HIS A 607 -2.43 -16.96 30.03
C HIS A 607 -2.29 -15.64 29.26
N THR A 608 -2.33 -15.71 27.93
CA THR A 608 -2.29 -14.54 27.04
C THR A 608 -3.47 -14.59 26.08
N ALA A 609 -4.15 -13.45 25.93
CA ALA A 609 -5.26 -13.27 25.00
C ALA A 609 -4.94 -12.16 23.99
N GLY A 610 -5.24 -12.43 22.71
CA GLY A 610 -4.92 -11.55 21.59
C GLY A 610 -3.57 -11.87 20.93
N PRO A 611 -3.09 -11.02 20.01
CA PRO A 611 -3.64 -9.70 19.66
C PRO A 611 -4.98 -9.77 18.93
N TRP A 612 -5.95 -9.00 19.43
CA TRP A 612 -7.22 -8.73 18.78
C TRP A 612 -7.08 -7.43 17.99
N GLY A 613 -7.29 -7.47 16.68
CA GLY A 613 -7.08 -6.31 15.81
C GLY A 613 -5.86 -6.45 14.90
N GLY A 614 -5.54 -5.39 14.16
CA GLY A 614 -4.45 -5.39 13.18
C GLY A 614 -3.08 -4.96 13.69
N CYS A 615 -2.06 -5.12 12.84
CA CYS A 615 -0.66 -4.82 13.15
C CYS A 615 -0.26 -3.33 12.99
N GLY A 616 -1.22 -2.44 12.66
CA GLY A 616 -0.97 -1.00 12.52
C GLY A 616 -0.58 -0.32 13.84
N GLY A 617 -0.17 0.94 13.75
CA GLY A 617 0.15 1.77 14.92
C GLY A 617 1.46 1.44 15.65
N SER A 618 1.80 2.28 16.62
CA SER A 618 2.91 2.06 17.54
C SER A 618 2.46 1.20 18.72
N GLU A 619 3.32 0.29 19.15
CA GLU A 619 3.07 -0.59 20.28
C GLU A 619 3.36 0.09 21.61
N HIS A 620 2.47 -0.13 22.58
CA HIS A 620 2.58 0.36 23.94
C HIS A 620 2.27 -0.79 24.89
N GLU A 621 3.23 -1.14 25.73
CA GLU A 621 3.08 -2.17 26.75
C GLU A 621 2.89 -1.53 28.13
N ILE A 622 1.90 -2.03 28.87
CA ILE A 622 1.60 -1.67 30.25
C ILE A 622 1.78 -2.92 31.08
N HIS A 623 2.63 -2.86 32.09
CA HIS A 623 2.83 -3.91 33.07
C HIS A 623 2.28 -3.45 34.42
N PHE A 624 1.47 -4.29 35.08
CA PHE A 624 0.84 -3.97 36.36
C PHE A 624 1.63 -4.62 37.52
N GLU A 625 2.52 -3.85 38.15
CA GLU A 625 3.39 -4.34 39.24
C GLU A 625 2.58 -4.67 40.49
N HIS A 626 2.86 -5.77 41.21
CA HIS A 626 2.13 -6.05 42.44
C HIS A 626 2.37 -4.97 43.53
N PRO A 627 1.35 -4.40 44.20
CA PRO A 627 -0.08 -4.75 44.23
C PRO A 627 -1.00 -3.84 43.39
N GLU A 628 -0.59 -3.48 42.17
CA GLU A 628 -1.36 -2.71 41.20
C GLU A 628 -2.48 -3.54 40.56
N PHE A 629 -3.67 -2.94 40.42
CA PHE A 629 -4.83 -3.54 39.78
C PHE A 629 -5.68 -2.47 39.09
N LEU A 630 -6.33 -2.86 38.01
CA LEU A 630 -7.12 -1.97 37.16
C LEU A 630 -8.50 -1.69 37.78
N ILE A 631 -8.86 -0.40 37.89
CA ILE A 631 -10.13 0.07 38.50
C ILE A 631 -10.99 0.87 37.53
N ASN A 632 -10.41 1.39 36.44
CA ASN A 632 -11.17 2.06 35.39
C ASN A 632 -10.56 1.81 34.01
N ILE A 633 -11.46 1.63 33.04
CA ILE A 633 -11.17 1.75 31.62
C ILE A 633 -12.11 2.82 31.04
N SER A 634 -11.56 3.69 30.22
CA SER A 634 -12.31 4.71 29.49
C SER A 634 -11.79 4.83 28.07
N GLY A 635 -12.61 5.37 27.17
CA GLY A 635 -12.22 5.51 25.78
C GLY A 635 -13.27 6.23 24.96
N THR A 636 -13.09 6.24 23.63
CA THR A 636 -14.09 6.73 22.70
C THR A 636 -14.36 5.71 21.59
N VAL A 637 -15.62 5.66 21.16
CA VAL A 637 -16.11 4.88 20.03
C VAL A 637 -16.45 5.84 18.90
N GLY A 638 -15.83 5.68 17.74
CA GLY A 638 -16.04 6.57 16.60
C GLY A 638 -15.85 5.87 15.27
N SER A 639 -15.91 6.64 14.19
CA SER A 639 -15.69 6.12 12.83
C SER A 639 -14.30 6.51 12.33
N TYR A 640 -13.63 5.59 11.63
CA TYR A 640 -12.36 5.82 10.98
C TYR A 640 -12.32 5.10 9.63
N ASP A 641 -11.91 5.83 8.58
CA ASP A 641 -12.05 5.41 7.19
C ASP A 641 -13.45 4.86 6.87
N ALA A 642 -13.55 3.61 6.39
CA ALA A 642 -14.80 2.93 6.05
C ALA A 642 -15.38 2.13 7.22
N SER A 643 -14.74 2.12 8.39
CA SER A 643 -15.12 1.34 9.56
C SER A 643 -15.85 2.22 10.58
N PRO A 644 -17.18 2.13 10.66
CA PRO A 644 -17.95 2.83 11.69
C PRO A 644 -17.84 2.10 13.04
N ASN A 645 -18.01 2.87 14.13
CA ASN A 645 -18.16 2.34 15.49
C ASN A 645 -17.00 1.44 15.96
N ILE A 646 -15.76 1.94 15.86
CA ILE A 646 -14.55 1.30 16.39
C ILE A 646 -14.03 2.03 17.62
N ILE A 647 -13.17 1.39 18.41
CA ILE A 647 -12.45 2.02 19.51
C ILE A 647 -11.38 2.95 18.93
N THR A 648 -11.54 4.26 19.16
CA THR A 648 -10.62 5.29 18.65
C THR A 648 -9.58 5.72 19.68
N CYS A 649 -9.89 5.58 20.98
CA CYS A 649 -8.90 5.72 22.04
C CYS A 649 -9.21 4.88 23.27
N LEU A 650 -8.18 4.56 24.07
CA LEU A 650 -8.29 3.87 25.35
C LEU A 650 -7.40 4.51 26.42
N ALA A 651 -7.90 4.57 27.65
CA ALA A 651 -7.16 4.97 28.83
C ALA A 651 -7.49 4.03 29.98
N PHE A 652 -6.49 3.78 30.82
CA PHE A 652 -6.55 2.82 31.93
C PHE A 652 -6.17 3.55 33.22
N VAL A 653 -6.93 3.31 34.29
CA VAL A 653 -6.59 3.83 35.63
C VAL A 653 -6.56 2.68 36.60
N THR A 654 -5.44 2.56 37.31
CA THR A 654 -5.23 1.58 38.36
C THR A 654 -5.40 2.25 39.73
N ASN A 655 -5.26 1.47 40.80
CA ASN A 655 -5.20 2.01 42.15
C ASN A 655 -4.00 2.94 42.41
N THR A 656 -2.96 2.90 41.57
CA THR A 656 -1.71 3.65 41.74
C THR A 656 -1.39 4.60 40.59
N ASN A 657 -1.75 4.26 39.36
CA ASN A 657 -1.30 4.94 38.13
C ASN A 657 -2.44 5.22 37.13
N ARG A 658 -2.10 5.97 36.09
CA ARG A 658 -2.93 6.24 34.93
C ARG A 658 -2.12 6.07 33.65
N TYR A 659 -2.65 5.30 32.71
CA TYR A 659 -2.03 5.00 31.42
C TYR A 659 -2.90 5.52 30.27
N GLY A 660 -2.25 6.00 29.21
CA GLY A 660 -2.91 6.60 28.05
C GLY A 660 -3.31 8.09 28.23
N PRO A 661 -4.16 8.62 27.34
CA PRO A 661 -4.90 7.90 26.30
C PRO A 661 -4.00 7.43 25.15
N TYR A 662 -4.24 6.22 24.68
CA TYR A 662 -3.69 5.67 23.46
C TYR A 662 -4.71 5.86 22.33
N GLY A 663 -4.26 6.24 21.13
CA GLY A 663 -5.15 6.66 20.03
C GLY A 663 -5.63 8.12 20.16
N VAL A 664 -6.55 8.54 19.29
CA VAL A 664 -7.10 9.91 19.26
C VAL A 664 -8.57 9.90 19.64
N ALA A 665 -8.91 10.60 20.72
CA ALA A 665 -10.27 10.68 21.23
C ALA A 665 -11.23 11.29 20.17
N ARG A 666 -12.03 10.43 19.52
CA ARG A 666 -13.00 10.78 18.47
C ARG A 666 -14.27 9.94 18.60
N GLY A 667 -15.42 10.60 18.61
CA GLY A 667 -16.72 9.96 18.75
C GLY A 667 -17.25 9.97 20.17
N HIS A 668 -18.04 8.97 20.54
CA HIS A 668 -18.77 8.90 21.80
C HIS A 668 -17.92 8.28 22.90
N PRO A 669 -17.77 8.92 24.08
CA PRO A 669 -16.98 8.36 25.15
C PRO A 669 -17.72 7.21 25.86
N PHE A 670 -16.94 6.29 26.40
CA PHE A 670 -17.40 5.35 27.41
C PHE A 670 -16.44 5.41 28.61
N ASP A 671 -16.96 5.14 29.80
CA ASP A 671 -16.20 5.14 31.05
C ASP A 671 -16.81 4.12 32.00
N ILE A 672 -15.96 3.23 32.51
CA ILE A 672 -16.28 2.32 33.60
C ILE A 672 -15.36 2.66 34.75
N ALA A 673 -15.89 3.34 35.75
CA ALA A 673 -15.21 3.59 37.02
C ALA A 673 -15.79 2.71 38.12
N ILE A 674 -14.94 1.84 38.68
CA ILE A 674 -15.21 1.10 39.91
C ILE A 674 -14.78 1.98 41.08
N GLN A 675 -15.61 2.11 42.13
CA GLN A 675 -15.19 2.83 43.34
C GLN A 675 -14.06 2.10 44.07
N LYS A 676 -13.14 2.89 44.62
CA LYS A 676 -11.87 2.41 45.18
C LYS A 676 -12.13 1.36 46.29
N ASN A 677 -11.61 0.15 46.09
CA ASN A 677 -11.64 -1.03 46.97
C ASN A 677 -12.82 -2.00 46.80
N ASP A 678 -13.77 -1.77 45.90
CA ASP A 678 -14.95 -2.64 45.77
C ASP A 678 -14.70 -3.85 44.83
N ALA A 679 -13.97 -3.63 43.72
CA ALA A 679 -13.69 -4.64 42.71
C ALA A 679 -12.46 -4.28 41.86
N SER A 680 -12.03 -5.19 40.98
CA SER A 680 -10.98 -4.94 39.99
C SER A 680 -11.30 -5.57 38.63
N ILE A 681 -10.84 -4.92 37.56
CA ILE A 681 -10.90 -5.47 36.20
C ILE A 681 -9.76 -6.49 36.05
N VAL A 682 -10.11 -7.72 35.67
CA VAL A 682 -9.18 -8.87 35.63
C VAL A 682 -8.99 -9.44 34.22
N GLY A 683 -9.87 -9.11 33.28
CA GLY A 683 -9.76 -9.56 31.89
C GLY A 683 -10.65 -8.76 30.96
N PHE A 684 -10.57 -9.08 29.67
CA PHE A 684 -11.31 -8.39 28.61
C PHE A 684 -12.00 -9.39 27.68
N PHE A 685 -12.93 -8.90 26.88
CA PHE A 685 -13.57 -9.56 25.74
C PHE A 685 -13.97 -8.50 24.71
N GLY A 686 -14.36 -8.85 23.50
CA GLY A 686 -14.76 -7.83 22.54
C GLY A 686 -14.97 -8.34 21.12
N HIS A 687 -14.92 -7.40 20.17
CA HIS A 687 -14.94 -7.70 18.74
C HIS A 687 -13.76 -6.97 18.09
N ALA A 688 -13.07 -7.65 17.18
CA ALA A 688 -11.96 -7.06 16.46
C ALA A 688 -11.88 -7.57 15.03
N GLY A 689 -11.33 -6.74 14.15
CA GLY A 689 -10.98 -7.07 12.76
C GLY A 689 -9.63 -6.45 12.45
N TRP A 690 -9.57 -5.51 11.50
CA TRP A 690 -8.36 -4.67 11.33
C TRP A 690 -8.15 -3.67 12.48
N PHE A 691 -9.24 -3.26 13.13
CA PHE A 691 -9.23 -2.41 14.32
C PHE A 691 -9.97 -3.10 15.46
N VAL A 692 -9.82 -2.61 16.68
CA VAL A 692 -10.66 -3.04 17.81
C VAL A 692 -12.04 -2.38 17.67
N HIS A 693 -13.07 -3.16 17.39
CA HIS A 693 -14.43 -2.65 17.17
C HIS A 693 -15.17 -2.39 18.48
N SER A 694 -15.03 -3.31 19.44
CA SER A 694 -15.61 -3.16 20.76
C SER A 694 -14.76 -3.82 21.83
N ILE A 695 -14.80 -3.28 23.05
CA ILE A 695 -14.10 -3.83 24.20
C ILE A 695 -15.06 -3.96 25.39
N GLY A 696 -15.01 -5.07 26.10
CA GLY A 696 -15.72 -5.35 27.34
C GLY A 696 -14.75 -5.87 28.40
N VAL A 697 -15.19 -5.93 29.64
CA VAL A 697 -14.35 -6.28 30.80
C VAL A 697 -14.96 -7.38 31.66
N TYR A 698 -14.08 -8.20 32.23
CA TYR A 698 -14.39 -9.08 33.35
C TYR A 698 -14.00 -8.40 34.65
N VAL A 699 -14.95 -8.34 35.60
CA VAL A 699 -14.77 -7.72 36.91
C VAL A 699 -14.81 -8.79 37.99
N ASN A 700 -13.79 -8.80 38.85
CA ASN A 700 -13.70 -9.65 40.03
C ASN A 700 -14.04 -8.85 41.29
N LEU A 701 -14.92 -9.42 42.12
CA LEU A 701 -15.39 -8.81 43.36
C LEU A 701 -14.47 -9.17 44.53
N ARG A 702 -14.23 -8.22 45.44
CA ARG A 702 -13.45 -8.48 46.65
C ARG A 702 -14.34 -9.04 47.75
N GLU A 703 -13.91 -10.12 48.42
CA GLU A 703 -14.65 -10.88 49.46
C GLU A 703 -15.25 -10.05 50.63
N LYS A 704 -14.88 -8.77 50.78
CA LYS A 704 -15.37 -7.88 51.84
C LYS A 704 -16.59 -7.03 51.47
N THR A 705 -17.07 -7.08 50.23
CA THR A 705 -18.33 -6.46 49.86
C THR A 705 -19.44 -7.49 50.03
N ASP A 706 -20.62 -7.11 50.55
CA ASP A 706 -21.82 -7.98 50.66
C ASP A 706 -22.40 -8.35 49.26
N GLY A 707 -21.53 -8.57 48.26
CA GLY A 707 -21.87 -8.77 46.85
C GLY A 707 -22.27 -7.50 46.09
N LEU A 708 -22.17 -6.33 46.73
CA LEU A 708 -22.60 -5.02 46.18
C LEU A 708 -21.41 -4.20 45.68
N VAL A 709 -21.52 -3.65 44.47
CA VAL A 709 -20.51 -2.76 43.86
C VAL A 709 -21.12 -1.49 43.30
N LYS A 710 -20.45 -0.37 43.53
CA LYS A 710 -20.81 0.93 42.97
C LYS A 710 -20.11 1.18 41.64
N PHE A 711 -20.90 1.53 40.63
CA PHE A 711 -20.40 2.05 39.36
C PHE A 711 -20.83 3.50 39.14
N ALA A 712 -19.90 4.27 38.59
CA ALA A 712 -20.05 5.71 38.33
C ALA A 712 -20.15 6.56 39.62
N PRO A 713 -20.57 7.85 39.62
CA PRO A 713 -21.79 8.35 38.99
C PRO A 713 -21.56 9.12 37.67
N TRP A 714 -22.52 8.99 36.74
CA TRP A 714 -22.60 9.69 35.47
C TRP A 714 -23.33 11.03 35.65
N GLY A 715 -22.62 12.14 35.51
CA GLY A 715 -23.22 13.46 35.60
C GLY A 715 -22.24 14.60 35.86
N GLY A 716 -22.75 15.69 36.43
CA GLY A 716 -21.97 16.82 36.93
C GLY A 716 -21.68 16.76 38.43
N ASN A 717 -20.81 17.65 38.89
CA ASN A 717 -20.45 17.78 40.31
C ASN A 717 -21.39 18.72 41.09
N GLY A 718 -22.48 19.18 40.46
CA GLY A 718 -23.52 20.01 41.08
C GLY A 718 -24.36 19.23 42.09
N GLY A 719 -25.34 19.89 42.68
CA GLY A 719 -26.24 19.29 43.67
C GLY A 719 -25.55 18.81 44.96
N LYS A 720 -26.34 18.25 45.89
CA LYS A 720 -25.83 17.53 47.06
C LYS A 720 -25.72 16.04 46.75
N PRO A 721 -24.67 15.36 47.23
CA PRO A 721 -24.58 13.90 47.11
C PRO A 721 -25.64 13.24 47.99
N GLU A 722 -26.20 12.13 47.49
CA GLU A 722 -27.17 11.32 48.20
C GLU A 722 -26.89 9.84 47.91
N ASP A 723 -27.08 9.00 48.92
CA ASP A 723 -26.78 7.57 48.88
C ASP A 723 -27.76 6.81 49.79
N MET A 724 -27.83 5.49 49.63
CA MET A 724 -28.67 4.62 50.45
C MET A 724 -28.01 4.31 51.79
N ASN A 725 -28.79 4.31 52.87
CA ASN A 725 -28.33 3.98 54.22
C ASN A 725 -28.48 2.50 54.57
N VAL A 726 -29.24 1.73 53.78
CA VAL A 726 -29.48 0.31 53.94
C VAL A 726 -29.08 -0.40 52.65
N ALA A 727 -28.42 -1.55 52.76
CA ALA A 727 -27.96 -2.32 51.62
C ALA A 727 -29.15 -2.87 50.80
N PRO A 728 -29.25 -2.55 49.49
CA PRO A 728 -30.34 -3.01 48.66
C PRO A 728 -30.17 -4.49 48.26
N TYR A 729 -31.27 -5.24 48.30
CA TYR A 729 -31.33 -6.63 47.85
C TYR A 729 -31.97 -6.77 46.46
N ARG A 730 -33.14 -6.15 46.25
CA ARG A 730 -33.87 -6.17 44.97
C ARG A 730 -34.60 -4.85 44.73
N LEU A 731 -34.49 -4.31 43.52
CA LEU A 731 -35.22 -3.13 43.09
C LEU A 731 -36.68 -3.49 42.77
N GLU A 732 -37.64 -2.69 43.25
CA GLU A 732 -39.08 -2.96 43.11
C GLU A 732 -39.77 -1.99 42.14
N ARG A 733 -39.44 -0.71 42.26
CA ARG A 733 -40.06 0.36 41.46
C ARG A 733 -39.08 1.48 41.23
N ILE A 734 -39.11 2.05 40.03
CA ILE A 734 -38.45 3.30 39.67
C ILE A 734 -39.54 4.27 39.25
N THR A 735 -39.42 5.56 39.54
CA THR A 735 -40.32 6.59 39.04
C THR A 735 -39.46 7.75 38.59
N VAL A 736 -39.56 8.05 37.31
CA VAL A 736 -38.79 9.11 36.68
C VAL A 736 -39.75 10.27 36.44
N SER A 737 -39.43 11.43 37.01
CA SER A 737 -40.08 12.68 36.64
C SER A 737 -39.27 13.32 35.53
N SER A 738 -39.83 13.45 34.33
CA SER A 738 -39.10 14.02 33.19
C SER A 738 -39.94 14.91 32.29
N GLY A 739 -39.30 15.91 31.69
CA GLY A 739 -39.83 16.74 30.61
C GLY A 739 -38.79 16.84 29.50
N THR A 740 -38.22 18.04 29.28
CA THR A 740 -37.04 18.20 28.41
C THR A 740 -35.79 17.56 29.03
N ILE A 741 -35.73 17.46 30.36
CA ILE A 741 -34.64 16.88 31.15
C ILE A 741 -35.18 15.90 32.20
N ILE A 742 -34.31 15.16 32.89
CA ILE A 742 -34.66 14.40 34.09
C ILE A 742 -34.80 15.37 35.27
N ASP A 743 -36.03 15.63 35.69
CA ASP A 743 -36.35 16.52 36.79
C ASP A 743 -36.09 15.87 38.14
N SER A 744 -36.53 14.62 38.33
CA SER A 744 -36.21 13.83 39.51
C SER A 744 -36.32 12.32 39.30
N ILE A 745 -35.73 11.55 40.21
CA ILE A 745 -35.87 10.09 40.27
C ILE A 745 -36.23 9.64 41.68
N GLU A 746 -37.23 8.79 41.80
CA GLU A 746 -37.61 8.09 43.03
C GLU A 746 -37.53 6.58 42.76
N PHE A 747 -37.11 5.78 43.74
CA PHE A 747 -37.11 4.34 43.60
C PHE A 747 -37.36 3.64 44.93
N SER A 748 -37.86 2.41 44.89
CA SER A 748 -38.02 1.56 46.06
C SER A 748 -37.36 0.21 45.85
N TYR A 749 -36.80 -0.35 46.91
CA TYR A 749 -36.12 -1.64 46.92
C TYR A 749 -36.41 -2.40 48.22
N THR A 750 -36.23 -3.72 48.19
CA THR A 750 -36.24 -4.56 49.40
C THR A 750 -34.82 -4.78 49.92
N ASP A 751 -34.63 -4.82 51.23
CA ASP A 751 -33.37 -5.24 51.87
C ASP A 751 -33.30 -6.78 52.03
N HIS A 752 -32.20 -7.29 52.57
CA HIS A 752 -32.01 -8.73 52.82
C HIS A 752 -33.05 -9.36 53.76
N ASN A 753 -33.75 -8.54 54.54
CA ASN A 753 -34.79 -8.97 55.47
C ASN A 753 -36.20 -8.83 54.85
N GLY A 754 -36.30 -8.42 53.58
CA GLY A 754 -37.56 -8.23 52.87
C GLY A 754 -38.29 -6.92 53.20
N HIS A 755 -37.68 -6.00 53.94
CA HIS A 755 -38.31 -4.70 54.20
C HIS A 755 -38.17 -3.79 52.99
N CYS A 756 -39.28 -3.17 52.58
CA CYS A 756 -39.31 -2.22 51.48
C CYS A 756 -38.88 -0.82 51.94
N HIS A 757 -37.89 -0.25 51.27
CA HIS A 757 -37.38 1.10 51.46
C HIS A 757 -37.67 1.94 50.21
N THR A 758 -38.15 3.17 50.38
CA THR A 758 -38.38 4.13 49.27
C THR A 758 -37.43 5.32 49.43
N ILE A 759 -36.70 5.64 48.36
CA ILE A 759 -35.67 6.66 48.32
C ILE A 759 -36.01 7.68 47.22
N GLY A 760 -35.87 8.96 47.55
CA GLY A 760 -36.20 10.08 46.67
C GLY A 760 -37.51 10.78 47.04
N PRO A 761 -38.03 11.65 46.15
CA PRO A 761 -37.47 11.99 44.85
C PRO A 761 -36.15 12.78 44.93
N TRP A 762 -35.16 12.36 44.16
CA TRP A 762 -33.89 13.04 43.97
C TRP A 762 -33.99 14.00 42.78
N GLY A 763 -34.30 15.26 43.06
CA GLY A 763 -34.42 16.32 42.07
C GLY A 763 -35.51 17.33 42.41
N GLY A 764 -36.01 18.04 41.39
CA GLY A 764 -37.07 19.04 41.54
C GLY A 764 -38.47 18.50 41.29
N TYR A 765 -39.48 19.35 41.49
CA TYR A 765 -40.91 19.01 41.34
C TYR A 765 -41.45 19.15 39.90
N GLY A 766 -40.57 19.17 38.89
CA GLY A 766 -40.94 19.32 37.47
C GLY A 766 -41.17 17.99 36.75
N GLY A 767 -41.59 18.05 35.49
CA GLY A 767 -41.76 16.88 34.62
C GLY A 767 -43.05 16.09 34.86
N ASN A 768 -43.29 15.12 33.98
CA ASN A 768 -44.34 14.12 34.13
C ASN A 768 -43.77 12.89 34.84
N ASN A 769 -44.56 12.31 35.76
CA ASN A 769 -44.16 11.14 36.53
C ASN A 769 -44.48 9.86 35.76
N ASP A 770 -43.45 9.11 35.43
CA ASP A 770 -43.56 7.81 34.77
C ASP A 770 -43.10 6.69 35.72
N PRO A 771 -44.02 6.01 36.42
CA PRO A 771 -43.68 4.90 37.30
C PRO A 771 -43.42 3.62 36.51
N VAL A 772 -42.29 2.99 36.80
CA VAL A 772 -41.83 1.68 36.32
C VAL A 772 -41.88 0.71 37.49
N LYS A 773 -42.83 -0.22 37.50
CA LYS A 773 -42.91 -1.29 38.49
C LYS A 773 -42.35 -2.56 37.86
N LEU A 774 -41.39 -3.19 38.53
CA LEU A 774 -40.74 -4.40 38.04
C LEU A 774 -41.51 -5.64 38.48
N ASP A 775 -41.78 -6.55 37.56
CA ASP A 775 -42.37 -7.84 37.88
C ASP A 775 -41.41 -8.71 38.72
N PRO A 776 -41.90 -9.71 39.50
CA PRO A 776 -41.05 -10.51 40.38
C PRO A 776 -39.81 -11.14 39.71
N SER A 777 -39.96 -11.56 38.45
CA SER A 777 -38.89 -12.14 37.61
C SER A 777 -38.12 -11.10 36.79
N GLU A 778 -38.50 -9.83 36.86
CA GLU A 778 -37.88 -8.74 36.12
C GLU A 778 -36.81 -8.05 36.97
N PHE A 779 -35.65 -7.83 36.38
CA PHE A 779 -34.51 -7.16 37.00
C PHE A 779 -33.74 -6.33 35.97
N LEU A 780 -33.09 -5.26 36.43
CA LEU A 780 -32.32 -4.38 35.56
C LEU A 780 -31.00 -5.02 35.15
N THR A 781 -30.78 -5.08 33.84
CA THR A 781 -29.55 -5.55 33.17
C THR A 781 -28.73 -4.38 32.60
N GLY A 782 -29.26 -3.15 32.62
CA GLY A 782 -28.47 -2.00 32.22
C GLY A 782 -29.15 -0.66 32.42
N VAL A 783 -28.34 0.40 32.39
CA VAL A 783 -28.79 1.80 32.42
C VAL A 783 -28.05 2.57 31.35
N SER A 784 -28.76 3.40 30.60
CA SER A 784 -28.18 4.30 29.62
C SER A 784 -28.86 5.66 29.64
N GLY A 785 -28.26 6.64 28.99
CA GLY A 785 -28.79 7.99 28.99
C GLY A 785 -27.82 8.97 28.38
N SER A 786 -28.04 10.25 28.65
CA SER A 786 -27.17 11.33 28.20
C SER A 786 -26.93 12.35 29.31
N ILE A 787 -25.81 13.05 29.24
CA ILE A 787 -25.42 14.10 30.17
C ILE A 787 -25.06 15.33 29.35
N GLY A 788 -25.61 16.49 29.71
CA GLY A 788 -25.36 17.71 28.95
C GLY A 788 -25.61 18.98 29.75
N PRO A 789 -25.29 20.14 29.17
CA PRO A 789 -25.65 21.42 29.75
C PRO A 789 -27.17 21.63 29.65
N PHE A 790 -27.77 22.17 30.71
CA PHE A 790 -29.17 22.58 30.72
C PHE A 790 -29.34 23.89 31.50
N GLN A 791 -29.89 24.90 30.84
CA GLN A 791 -29.98 26.26 31.37
C GLN A 791 -28.61 26.78 31.84
N LYS A 792 -28.47 27.15 33.13
CA LYS A 792 -27.21 27.63 33.73
C LYS A 792 -26.34 26.50 34.31
N LEU A 793 -26.81 25.24 34.25
CA LEU A 793 -26.09 24.10 34.80
C LEU A 793 -25.23 23.48 33.71
N PRO A 794 -23.90 23.37 33.90
CA PRO A 794 -22.98 22.97 32.84
C PRO A 794 -23.06 21.48 32.50
N LYS A 795 -23.50 20.63 33.45
CA LYS A 795 -23.52 19.18 33.28
C LYS A 795 -24.54 18.53 34.23
N VAL A 796 -25.61 17.97 33.67
CA VAL A 796 -26.72 17.30 34.38
C VAL A 796 -27.22 16.11 33.55
N VAL A 797 -27.95 15.18 34.16
CA VAL A 797 -28.52 14.01 33.44
C VAL A 797 -29.69 14.48 32.58
N THR A 798 -29.55 14.37 31.26
CA THR A 798 -30.52 14.86 30.26
C THR A 798 -31.47 13.81 29.72
N SER A 799 -31.09 12.53 29.82
CA SER A 799 -32.01 11.41 29.60
C SER A 799 -31.61 10.17 30.37
N LEU A 800 -32.58 9.28 30.57
CA LEU A 800 -32.38 7.94 31.15
C LEU A 800 -33.21 6.89 30.43
N THR A 801 -32.64 5.72 30.26
CA THR A 801 -33.30 4.49 29.81
C THR A 801 -32.85 3.35 30.71
N PHE A 802 -33.80 2.57 31.21
CA PHE A 802 -33.54 1.38 32.03
C PHE A 802 -33.78 0.14 31.18
N VAL A 803 -32.82 -0.78 31.16
CA VAL A 803 -32.92 -2.04 30.40
C VAL A 803 -33.07 -3.17 31.40
N THR A 804 -34.07 -4.02 31.21
CA THR A 804 -34.30 -5.21 32.03
C THR A 804 -34.04 -6.48 31.22
N ASN A 805 -34.13 -7.63 31.87
CA ASN A 805 -34.15 -8.93 31.20
C ASN A 805 -35.42 -9.16 30.34
N ALA A 806 -36.45 -8.32 30.46
CA ALA A 806 -37.70 -8.44 29.73
C ALA A 806 -37.85 -7.38 28.62
N HIS A 807 -37.64 -6.09 28.93
CA HIS A 807 -37.76 -4.99 27.98
C HIS A 807 -37.03 -3.72 28.46
N SER A 808 -37.15 -2.63 27.70
CA SER A 808 -36.55 -1.33 28.04
C SER A 808 -37.62 -0.30 28.40
N TYR A 809 -37.33 0.55 29.39
CA TYR A 809 -38.16 1.65 29.83
C TYR A 809 -37.48 3.00 29.54
N GLY A 810 -38.20 3.93 28.90
CA GLY A 810 -37.68 5.21 28.42
C GLY A 810 -37.57 5.24 26.88
N PRO A 811 -36.76 6.15 26.30
CA PRO A 811 -35.96 7.15 27.00
C PRO A 811 -36.84 8.21 27.67
N TYR A 812 -36.51 8.53 28.92
CA TYR A 812 -37.06 9.67 29.66
C TYR A 812 -36.19 10.90 29.38
N GLY A 813 -36.79 12.07 29.15
CA GLY A 813 -36.08 13.28 28.73
C GLY A 813 -35.70 13.33 27.24
N GLU A 814 -35.31 14.51 26.73
CA GLU A 814 -35.03 14.73 25.29
C GLU A 814 -33.64 14.25 24.82
N GLY A 815 -32.73 13.84 25.73
CA GLY A 815 -31.49 13.18 25.30
C GLY A 815 -30.35 14.06 24.81
N ARG A 816 -30.29 15.35 25.18
CA ARG A 816 -29.27 16.28 24.68
C ARG A 816 -27.93 16.12 25.41
N GLY A 817 -26.83 15.89 24.70
CA GLY A 817 -25.47 15.90 25.26
C GLY A 817 -24.69 14.60 25.01
N THR A 818 -23.73 14.30 25.89
CA THR A 818 -22.85 13.13 25.79
C THR A 818 -23.59 11.88 26.28
N PRO A 819 -23.76 10.83 25.46
CA PRO A 819 -24.40 9.60 25.90
C PRO A 819 -23.51 8.82 26.87
N PHE A 820 -24.12 8.03 27.76
CA PHE A 820 -23.47 6.99 28.55
C PHE A 820 -24.30 5.71 28.47
N HIS A 821 -23.63 4.57 28.59
CA HIS A 821 -24.26 3.26 28.50
C HIS A 821 -23.54 2.28 29.40
N PHE A 822 -24.29 1.60 30.27
CA PHE A 822 -23.78 0.61 31.20
C PHE A 822 -24.56 -0.71 31.06
N PRO A 823 -24.09 -1.64 30.20
CA PRO A 823 -24.71 -2.94 29.99
C PRO A 823 -24.06 -4.04 30.83
N ILE A 824 -24.89 -4.93 31.40
CA ILE A 824 -24.49 -6.15 32.12
C ILE A 824 -24.87 -7.35 31.25
N GLN A 825 -23.91 -8.21 30.92
CA GLN A 825 -24.15 -9.37 30.03
C GLN A 825 -24.55 -10.65 30.79
N SER A 826 -23.98 -10.89 31.98
CA SER A 826 -24.23 -12.10 32.77
C SER A 826 -23.86 -11.94 34.25
N ASN A 827 -24.53 -12.71 35.11
CA ASN A 827 -24.22 -12.92 36.55
C ASN A 827 -24.33 -11.69 37.47
N GLY A 828 -25.12 -10.68 37.10
CA GLY A 828 -25.43 -9.55 38.00
C GLY A 828 -26.63 -8.72 37.56
N CYS A 829 -27.18 -7.94 38.49
CA CYS A 829 -28.30 -7.02 38.24
C CYS A 829 -28.15 -5.70 39.01
N ILE A 830 -28.81 -4.65 38.52
CA ILE A 830 -28.83 -3.36 39.21
C ILE A 830 -29.93 -3.39 40.28
N VAL A 831 -29.55 -3.16 41.54
CA VAL A 831 -30.44 -3.27 42.71
C VAL A 831 -30.72 -1.93 43.39
N GLY A 832 -30.03 -0.86 43.00
CA GLY A 832 -30.30 0.48 43.50
C GLY A 832 -29.42 1.55 42.88
N PHE A 833 -29.58 2.78 43.34
CA PHE A 833 -28.92 3.96 42.79
C PHE A 833 -28.28 4.81 43.90
N PHE A 834 -27.29 5.60 43.52
CA PHE A 834 -26.77 6.74 44.30
C PHE A 834 -26.54 7.90 43.35
N GLY A 835 -26.29 9.11 43.84
CA GLY A 835 -26.11 10.21 42.91
C GLY A 835 -25.91 11.57 43.56
N ARG A 836 -26.16 12.60 42.75
CA ARG A 836 -26.18 13.99 43.17
C ARG A 836 -27.41 14.65 42.59
N TYR A 837 -28.07 15.47 43.38
CA TYR A 837 -29.25 16.19 42.90
C TYR A 837 -29.37 17.58 43.52
N GLY A 838 -29.98 18.47 42.76
CA GLY A 838 -30.33 19.82 43.17
C GLY A 838 -31.72 20.16 42.63
N ARG A 839 -31.79 21.14 41.71
CA ARG A 839 -33.04 21.45 41.00
C ARG A 839 -33.44 20.34 40.01
N TYR A 840 -32.47 19.60 39.49
CA TYR A 840 -32.63 18.47 38.58
C TYR A 840 -31.71 17.34 39.06
N LEU A 841 -31.70 16.21 38.36
CA LEU A 841 -30.74 15.13 38.61
C LEU A 841 -29.35 15.50 38.05
N ASP A 842 -28.40 15.84 38.94
CA ASP A 842 -27.06 16.27 38.56
C ASP A 842 -26.18 15.10 38.12
N ALA A 843 -26.23 13.98 38.86
CA ALA A 843 -25.50 12.76 38.55
C ALA A 843 -26.19 11.51 39.10
N ILE A 844 -26.02 10.37 38.44
CA ILE A 844 -26.56 9.08 38.87
C ILE A 844 -25.52 7.96 38.72
N GLY A 845 -25.39 7.13 39.74
CA GLY A 845 -24.61 5.91 39.78
C GLY A 845 -25.48 4.73 40.19
N VAL A 846 -24.97 3.52 39.99
CA VAL A 846 -25.72 2.29 40.20
C VAL A 846 -25.04 1.37 41.20
N TYR A 847 -25.85 0.69 42.00
CA TYR A 847 -25.44 -0.47 42.77
C TYR A 847 -25.73 -1.73 41.98
N MET A 848 -24.69 -2.50 41.70
CA MET A 848 -24.79 -3.81 41.08
C MET A 848 -24.59 -4.88 42.14
N LYS A 849 -25.39 -5.94 42.08
CA LYS A 849 -25.26 -7.12 42.93
C LYS A 849 -24.94 -8.35 42.09
N HIS A 850 -23.98 -9.14 42.55
CA HIS A 850 -23.64 -10.43 41.96
C HIS A 850 -24.55 -11.54 42.49
N GLU A 851 -25.13 -12.35 41.59
CA GLU A 851 -25.93 -13.51 41.99
C GLU A 851 -25.01 -14.72 42.22
N LEU A 852 -24.71 -15.04 43.48
CA LEU A 852 -24.30 -16.40 43.84
C LEU A 852 -25.56 -17.20 44.18
N LYS A 853 -26.16 -17.82 43.14
CA LYS A 853 -27.33 -18.73 43.18
C LYS A 853 -28.53 -18.22 43.99
N MET A 854 -29.58 -17.68 43.37
CA MET A 854 -31.01 -17.88 43.74
C MET A 854 -31.95 -17.00 42.89
N MET A 855 -32.31 -17.48 41.69
CA MET A 855 -33.57 -17.18 40.99
C MET A 855 -34.06 -18.46 40.27
N ARG A 856 -33.74 -19.63 40.83
CA ARG A 856 -34.31 -20.94 40.48
C ARG A 856 -34.62 -21.68 41.78
N GLN A 857 -35.75 -21.32 42.35
CA GLN A 857 -36.58 -22.08 43.29
C GLN A 857 -37.98 -21.49 43.05
N ASP A 858 -39.07 -22.20 42.78
CA ASP A 858 -39.41 -23.54 42.35
C ASP A 858 -40.78 -23.35 41.62
N GLU A 859 -41.40 -24.43 41.17
CA GLU A 859 -42.79 -24.51 40.67
C GLU A 859 -43.83 -23.61 41.37
#